data_AF-A0A937W2Y7-F1
#
_entry.id   AF-A0A937W2Y7-F1
#
_cell.length_a   1.000
_cell.length_b   1.000
_cell.length_c   1.000
_cell.angle_alpha   90.00
_cell.angle_beta   90.00
_cell.angle_gamma   90.00
#
_symmetry.space_group_name_H-M   'P 1'
#
loop_
_entity.id
_entity.type
_entity.pdbx_description
1 polymer ?
#
loop_
_entity_poly.entity_id
_entity_poly.type
_entity_poly.pdbx_seq_one_letter_code
_entity_poly.pdbx_strand_id
1 'polypeptide(L)'
;MDHRSRAHADCPPGPRRPRLPGASVRGAPLWLSVLGLLLWASVGLAHQPPQAPIPSRHPRAESLTHELATLHTKYQMAQPATRKQLHGPLLKLATERRQLLMTLLEEHPGEVLRVAFPADLRAGLPAAVRALVEEEAEVEGTLEVLHEDRYDGERFLCALTTPAGQRLALHFAAEPPTAVETGTRVRVSGIRLQQNLALTSGSSSVQTLAAALPNTFGAQNTLVILVNFTDKATQPYTVATAQNVVFQQTSNFDMENSYGQTSLTGTVVGWYTIALSNTVCDYSTLASQAKSAAQAAGVNLAAYTRYVYAFPQNACTWWGLGSVGGKPSQAWINGSLTLKVVSHEMGHNFGLYHAHSLDCGSTVLGTACTASDYGDTIDTMGNPASGHFNAFHKERLGWLNYGSSPVITTVQTDGVYPIEPLETAGTGPKALAILKSTDATTGQQVWYYVEYRQALGFDSFLSSNSNVLNGVVIHTGSLSDGNSSYLLDMTPATASWSDPALVVGQSFIDPNAAVTITPMTATATGATVAVSFGPLPCVPANPALTVTPSQSQWVQPGGTVPFTVTMTNKDNASCAVSTFALQATVPSGWSALVTPASLTLAPGASASATVQVTVPAAVADGFYTMGLAVANASNTGYTASTSATIVVVSGLTVTLSADKASYARGKTVTLTTKVSANGAATANASVVVKITKANGSVVTQNATTNAT
;
A
#
# COMPACT_ATOMS: atom_id res chain seq x y z
N MET A 1 -7.13 20.78 -30.43
CA MET A 1 -7.97 19.98 -29.51
C MET A 1 -7.05 18.93 -28.93
N ASP A 2 -6.40 19.27 -27.83
CA ASP A 2 -5.30 18.50 -27.23
C ASP A 2 -5.51 18.57 -25.71
N HIS A 3 -6.23 17.59 -25.16
CA HIS A 3 -6.49 17.48 -23.72
C HIS A 3 -5.43 16.59 -23.09
N ARG A 4 -4.39 17.19 -22.50
CA ARG A 4 -3.49 16.52 -21.57
C ARG A 4 -3.98 16.73 -20.15
N SER A 5 -4.80 15.80 -19.65
CA SER A 5 -4.92 15.57 -18.21
C SER A 5 -3.65 14.87 -17.75
N ARG A 6 -2.92 15.44 -16.78
CA ARG A 6 -1.92 14.70 -16.03
C ARG A 6 -2.67 14.03 -14.87
N ALA A 7 -2.81 12.72 -14.97
CA ALA A 7 -3.58 11.90 -14.05
C ALA A 7 -2.76 11.50 -12.81
N HIS A 8 -3.45 11.35 -11.68
CA HIS A 8 -2.93 11.04 -10.35
C HIS A 8 -3.25 9.56 -10.01
N ALA A 9 -2.34 8.89 -9.29
CA ALA A 9 -2.19 7.43 -9.15
C ALA A 9 -3.24 6.68 -8.27
N ASP A 10 -4.32 6.13 -8.85
CA ASP A 10 -5.33 5.20 -8.26
C ASP A 10 -4.75 4.17 -7.23
N CYS A 11 -5.45 3.88 -6.13
CA CYS A 11 -5.37 2.61 -5.39
C CYS A 11 -6.78 1.96 -5.42
N PRO A 12 -6.91 0.64 -5.64
CA PRO A 12 -8.23 0.01 -5.80
C PRO A 12 -8.97 -0.11 -4.46
N PRO A 13 -10.29 0.13 -4.43
CA PRO A 13 -11.11 -0.15 -3.25
C PRO A 13 -11.30 -1.66 -3.05
N GLY A 14 -11.46 -2.09 -1.81
CA GLY A 14 -11.95 -3.43 -1.46
C GLY A 14 -13.27 -3.77 -2.17
N PRO A 15 -13.63 -5.06 -2.27
CA PRO A 15 -14.69 -5.53 -3.17
C PRO A 15 -16.05 -4.90 -2.85
N ARG A 16 -16.51 -3.97 -3.70
CA ARG A 16 -17.87 -3.42 -3.66
C ARG A 16 -18.87 -4.49 -4.10
N ARG A 17 -19.82 -4.85 -3.23
CA ARG A 17 -20.98 -5.69 -3.59
C ARG A 17 -22.00 -4.92 -4.44
N PRO A 18 -22.75 -5.61 -5.33
CA PRO A 18 -23.76 -4.98 -6.17
C PRO A 18 -24.97 -4.49 -5.37
N ARG A 19 -25.45 -3.28 -5.69
CA ARG A 19 -26.74 -2.75 -5.21
C ARG A 19 -27.88 -3.55 -5.84
N LEU A 20 -28.69 -4.24 -5.02
CA LEU A 20 -30.01 -4.74 -5.43
C LEU A 20 -31.07 -3.65 -5.18
N PRO A 21 -31.92 -3.32 -6.16
CA PRO A 21 -33.01 -2.36 -5.95
C PRO A 21 -34.12 -2.99 -5.12
N GLY A 22 -34.62 -2.23 -4.13
CA GLY A 22 -35.71 -2.63 -3.26
C GLY A 22 -37.02 -2.83 -4.01
N ALA A 23 -37.72 -3.92 -3.68
CA ALA A 23 -39.10 -4.14 -4.07
C ALA A 23 -39.93 -4.44 -2.81
N SER A 24 -41.00 -3.65 -2.66
CA SER A 24 -41.98 -3.66 -1.58
C SER A 24 -42.76 -4.97 -1.49
N VAL A 25 -42.96 -5.47 -0.27
CA VAL A 25 -43.83 -6.61 0.05
C VAL A 25 -45.28 -6.15 0.21
N ARG A 26 -46.22 -6.76 -0.55
CA ARG A 26 -47.65 -6.86 -0.19
C ARG A 26 -48.27 -8.17 -0.73
N GLY A 27 -48.75 -9.02 0.19
CA GLY A 27 -50.07 -9.68 0.14
C GLY A 27 -50.31 -10.97 -0.66
N ALA A 28 -50.14 -12.14 0.01
CA ALA A 28 -51.03 -13.33 0.07
C ALA A 28 -51.42 -14.14 -1.22
N PRO A 29 -52.09 -15.32 -1.12
CA PRO A 29 -51.50 -16.62 -0.77
C PRO A 29 -51.84 -17.81 -1.74
N LEU A 30 -51.20 -18.95 -1.48
CA LEU A 30 -51.54 -20.35 -1.88
C LEU A 30 -51.37 -20.75 -3.36
N TRP A 31 -50.66 -21.87 -3.59
CA TRP A 31 -51.20 -23.16 -4.09
C TRP A 31 -50.13 -24.27 -4.01
N LEU A 32 -50.57 -25.48 -3.66
CA LEU A 32 -49.79 -26.70 -3.45
C LEU A 32 -49.07 -27.18 -4.72
N SER A 33 -47.90 -27.81 -4.56
CA SER A 33 -47.48 -28.99 -5.35
C SER A 33 -46.38 -29.76 -4.61
N VAL A 34 -46.73 -30.99 -4.26
CA VAL A 34 -45.86 -32.04 -3.70
C VAL A 34 -44.95 -32.57 -4.81
N LEU A 35 -43.64 -32.69 -4.59
CA LEU A 35 -42.81 -33.76 -5.17
C LEU A 35 -41.52 -33.96 -4.35
N GLY A 36 -41.12 -35.23 -4.23
CA GLY A 36 -40.30 -35.78 -3.16
C GLY A 36 -38.86 -35.32 -3.06
N LEU A 37 -38.35 -35.36 -1.83
CA LEU A 37 -36.94 -35.15 -1.50
C LEU A 37 -36.30 -36.48 -1.05
N LEU A 38 -35.40 -36.94 -1.91
CA LEU A 38 -34.42 -37.99 -1.65
C LEU A 38 -33.47 -37.56 -0.52
N LEU A 39 -33.19 -38.49 0.40
CA LEU A 39 -32.09 -38.38 1.36
C LEU A 39 -30.76 -38.26 0.61
N TRP A 40 -30.07 -37.13 0.78
CA TRP A 40 -28.64 -36.99 0.47
C TRP A 40 -27.89 -36.68 1.76
N ALA A 41 -26.91 -37.51 2.06
CA ALA A 41 -25.98 -37.37 3.16
C ALA A 41 -25.21 -36.04 3.03
N SER A 42 -25.20 -35.25 4.09
CA SER A 42 -24.44 -34.02 4.23
C SER A 42 -22.94 -34.32 4.33
N VAL A 43 -22.23 -34.24 3.20
CA VAL A 43 -20.78 -34.03 3.20
C VAL A 43 -20.55 -32.60 3.65
N GLY A 44 -19.85 -32.44 4.79
CA GLY A 44 -19.45 -31.14 5.30
C GLY A 44 -18.56 -30.40 4.29
N LEU A 45 -19.12 -29.40 3.62
CA LEU A 45 -18.36 -28.39 2.90
C LEU A 45 -17.73 -27.45 3.93
N ALA A 46 -16.48 -27.72 4.29
CA ALA A 46 -15.62 -26.74 4.92
C ALA A 46 -15.55 -25.51 3.99
N HIS A 47 -16.07 -24.38 4.46
CA HIS A 47 -15.94 -23.10 3.76
C HIS A 47 -14.46 -22.73 3.69
N GLN A 48 -13.93 -22.63 2.46
CA GLN A 48 -12.61 -22.06 2.22
C GLN A 48 -12.62 -20.58 2.59
N PRO A 49 -11.69 -20.09 3.43
CA PRO A 49 -11.52 -18.66 3.65
C PRO A 49 -11.04 -17.96 2.36
N PRO A 50 -11.26 -16.65 2.22
CA PRO A 50 -11.03 -15.92 0.98
C PRO A 50 -9.58 -16.10 0.49
N GLN A 51 -9.45 -16.65 -0.72
CA GLN A 51 -8.18 -16.73 -1.44
C GLN A 51 -7.62 -15.33 -1.63
N ALA A 52 -6.31 -15.16 -1.41
CA ALA A 52 -5.61 -13.94 -1.83
C ALA A 52 -5.93 -13.67 -3.31
N PRO A 53 -6.24 -12.42 -3.70
CA PRO A 53 -6.66 -12.12 -5.06
C PRO A 53 -5.57 -12.55 -6.05
N ILE A 54 -5.92 -13.46 -6.94
CA ILE A 54 -5.14 -13.73 -8.16
C ILE A 54 -5.00 -12.37 -8.86
N PRO A 55 -3.79 -11.94 -9.27
CA PRO A 55 -3.62 -10.70 -10.03
C PRO A 55 -4.65 -10.67 -11.17
N SER A 56 -5.43 -9.59 -11.23
CA SER A 56 -6.50 -9.42 -12.22
C SER A 56 -5.86 -9.35 -13.61
N ARG A 57 -5.78 -10.50 -14.27
CA ARG A 57 -5.15 -10.61 -15.59
C ARG A 57 -5.90 -9.73 -16.57
N HIS A 58 -5.16 -8.99 -17.39
CA HIS A 58 -5.74 -8.16 -18.43
C HIS A 58 -5.39 -8.75 -19.80
N PRO A 59 -6.30 -9.51 -20.45
CA PRO A 59 -5.98 -10.28 -21.66
C PRO A 59 -5.42 -9.43 -22.81
N ARG A 60 -5.86 -8.16 -22.91
CA ARG A 60 -5.33 -7.24 -23.92
C ARG A 60 -3.89 -6.80 -23.63
N ALA A 61 -3.50 -6.67 -22.36
CA ALA A 61 -2.13 -6.33 -21.99
C ALA A 61 -1.20 -7.50 -22.29
N GLU A 62 -1.64 -8.74 -22.00
CA GLU A 62 -0.93 -9.96 -22.40
C GLU A 62 -0.77 -10.05 -23.92
N SER A 63 -1.86 -9.90 -24.69
CA SER A 63 -1.82 -9.99 -26.17
C SER A 63 -0.89 -8.94 -26.77
N LEU A 64 -0.98 -7.68 -26.35
CA LEU A 64 -0.10 -6.61 -26.85
C LEU A 64 1.37 -6.86 -26.50
N THR A 65 1.65 -7.35 -25.30
CA THR A 65 3.01 -7.68 -24.86
C THR A 65 3.58 -8.82 -25.67
N HIS A 66 2.79 -9.88 -25.84
CA HIS A 66 3.15 -11.05 -26.63
C HIS A 66 3.36 -10.70 -28.10
N GLU A 67 2.43 -9.98 -28.72
CA GLU A 67 2.55 -9.51 -30.12
C GLU A 67 3.81 -8.67 -30.32
N LEU A 68 4.17 -7.82 -29.34
CA LEU A 68 5.38 -7.00 -29.40
C LEU A 68 6.63 -7.86 -29.34
N ALA A 69 6.67 -8.86 -28.47
CA ALA A 69 7.77 -9.81 -28.40
C ALA A 69 7.90 -10.62 -29.70
N THR A 70 6.80 -11.17 -30.23
CA THR A 70 6.80 -11.92 -31.50
C THR A 70 7.28 -11.05 -32.67
N LEU A 71 6.77 -9.82 -32.76
CA LEU A 71 7.16 -8.88 -33.81
C LEU A 71 8.61 -8.44 -33.67
N HIS A 72 9.10 -8.32 -32.42
CA HIS A 72 10.50 -8.06 -32.14
C HIS A 72 11.40 -9.21 -32.63
N THR A 73 11.05 -10.47 -32.35
CA THR A 73 11.77 -11.64 -32.87
C THR A 73 11.80 -11.62 -34.40
N LYS A 74 10.67 -11.36 -35.06
CA LYS A 74 10.61 -11.21 -36.53
C LYS A 74 11.53 -10.10 -37.04
N TYR A 75 11.59 -8.97 -36.35
CA TYR A 75 12.49 -7.87 -36.68
C TYR A 75 13.97 -8.28 -36.55
N GLN A 76 14.33 -9.01 -35.50
CA GLN A 76 15.70 -9.51 -35.33
C GLN A 76 16.11 -10.48 -36.45
N MET A 77 15.19 -11.33 -36.91
CA MET A 77 15.41 -12.29 -38.00
C MET A 77 15.43 -11.66 -39.40
N ALA A 78 14.81 -10.49 -39.56
CA ALA A 78 14.59 -9.88 -40.86
C ALA A 78 15.86 -9.29 -41.50
N GLN A 79 15.94 -9.37 -42.84
CA GLN A 79 16.93 -8.62 -43.63
C GLN A 79 16.72 -7.10 -43.54
N PRO A 80 17.74 -6.27 -43.86
CA PRO A 80 17.66 -4.81 -43.68
C PRO A 80 16.41 -4.13 -44.29
N ALA A 81 16.00 -4.54 -45.49
CA ALA A 81 14.81 -3.98 -46.14
C ALA A 81 13.52 -4.30 -45.38
N THR A 82 13.35 -5.55 -44.93
CA THR A 82 12.20 -6.00 -44.14
C THR A 82 12.22 -5.39 -42.73
N ARG A 83 13.39 -5.22 -42.11
CA ARG A 83 13.52 -4.47 -40.84
C ARG A 83 12.96 -3.06 -40.94
N LYS A 84 13.25 -2.35 -42.04
CA LYS A 84 12.71 -1.01 -42.30
C LYS A 84 11.18 -1.03 -42.38
N GLN A 85 10.59 -2.07 -42.98
CA GLN A 85 9.14 -2.23 -43.07
C GLN A 85 8.50 -2.56 -41.71
N LEU A 86 9.17 -3.37 -40.87
CA LEU A 86 8.67 -3.77 -39.55
C LEU A 86 8.78 -2.66 -38.48
N HIS A 87 9.54 -1.60 -38.74
CA HIS A 87 9.72 -0.49 -37.79
C HIS A 87 8.40 0.24 -37.48
N GLY A 88 7.57 0.53 -38.48
CA GLY A 88 6.27 1.18 -38.29
C GLY A 88 5.30 0.36 -37.43
N PRO A 89 5.08 -0.93 -37.74
CA PRO A 89 4.30 -1.84 -36.91
C PRO A 89 4.79 -1.94 -35.46
N LEU A 90 6.11 -2.03 -35.23
CA LEU A 90 6.68 -2.04 -33.87
C LEU A 90 6.35 -0.77 -33.10
N LEU A 91 6.48 0.40 -33.74
CA LEU A 91 6.20 1.68 -33.12
C LEU A 91 4.71 1.81 -32.76
N LYS A 92 3.82 1.39 -33.67
CA LYS A 92 2.37 1.40 -33.44
C LYS A 92 2.02 0.53 -32.23
N LEU A 93 2.51 -0.70 -32.20
CA LEU A 93 2.18 -1.65 -31.15
C LEU A 93 2.73 -1.23 -29.79
N ALA A 94 3.98 -0.74 -29.74
CA ALA A 94 4.55 -0.21 -28.51
C ALA A 94 3.80 1.05 -28.01
N THR A 95 3.27 1.88 -28.92
CA THR A 95 2.43 3.03 -28.56
C THR A 95 1.10 2.58 -27.95
N GLU A 96 0.41 1.65 -28.60
CA GLU A 96 -0.86 1.10 -28.11
C GLU A 96 -0.68 0.43 -26.74
N ARG A 97 0.37 -0.38 -26.60
CA ARG A 97 0.71 -1.04 -25.34
C ARG A 97 1.01 -0.03 -24.23
N ARG A 98 1.85 0.97 -24.49
CA ARG A 98 2.14 2.03 -23.52
C ARG A 98 0.89 2.74 -23.04
N GLN A 99 -0.03 3.08 -23.96
CA GLN A 99 -1.26 3.76 -23.60
C GLN A 99 -2.11 2.92 -22.65
N LEU A 100 -2.24 1.62 -22.92
CA LEU A 100 -2.95 0.70 -22.04
C LEU A 100 -2.25 0.56 -20.67
N LEU A 101 -0.93 0.39 -20.65
CA LEU A 101 -0.19 0.25 -19.40
C LEU A 101 -0.27 1.50 -18.53
N MET A 102 -0.35 2.69 -19.12
CA MET A 102 -0.57 3.93 -18.34
C MET A 102 -1.92 3.93 -17.63
N THR A 103 -2.99 3.38 -18.24
CA THR A 103 -4.30 3.23 -17.58
C THR A 103 -4.25 2.15 -16.49
N LEU A 104 -3.66 0.99 -16.81
CA LEU A 104 -3.52 -0.10 -15.83
C LEU A 104 -2.62 0.27 -14.67
N LEU A 105 -1.71 1.21 -14.84
CA LEU A 105 -0.83 1.63 -13.77
C LEU A 105 -1.60 2.25 -12.60
N GLU A 106 -2.70 2.94 -12.88
CA GLU A 106 -3.55 3.57 -11.86
C GLU A 106 -4.53 2.55 -11.26
N GLU A 107 -5.12 1.68 -12.08
CA GLU A 107 -6.19 0.77 -11.62
C GLU A 107 -5.65 -0.56 -11.08
N HIS A 108 -4.59 -1.08 -11.71
CA HIS A 108 -4.04 -2.42 -11.52
C HIS A 108 -2.49 -2.45 -11.66
N PRO A 109 -1.72 -1.77 -10.78
CA PRO A 109 -0.26 -1.67 -10.90
C PRO A 109 0.45 -3.03 -10.96
N GLY A 110 -0.10 -4.03 -10.27
CA GLY A 110 0.39 -5.41 -10.29
C GLY A 110 0.38 -6.05 -11.69
N GLU A 111 -0.57 -5.66 -12.54
CA GLU A 111 -0.62 -6.13 -13.93
C GLU A 111 0.52 -5.53 -14.76
N VAL A 112 0.88 -4.26 -14.54
CA VAL A 112 2.02 -3.61 -15.21
C VAL A 112 3.33 -4.30 -14.86
N LEU A 113 3.52 -4.66 -13.58
CA LEU A 113 4.68 -5.45 -13.12
C LEU A 113 4.71 -6.82 -13.80
N ARG A 114 3.55 -7.48 -13.90
CA ARG A 114 3.45 -8.83 -14.45
C ARG A 114 3.73 -8.85 -15.95
N VAL A 115 3.24 -7.88 -16.73
CA VAL A 115 3.44 -7.87 -18.18
C VAL A 115 4.70 -7.11 -18.62
N ALA A 116 5.55 -6.70 -17.67
CA ALA A 116 6.76 -5.93 -17.96
C ALA A 116 7.71 -6.65 -18.93
N PHE A 117 8.24 -5.89 -19.87
CA PHE A 117 9.18 -6.34 -20.88
C PHE A 117 10.58 -6.45 -20.27
N PRO A 118 11.26 -7.61 -20.36
CA PRO A 118 12.52 -7.83 -19.67
C PRO A 118 13.64 -7.03 -20.33
N ALA A 119 14.66 -6.67 -19.52
CA ALA A 119 15.71 -5.74 -19.92
C ALA A 119 16.49 -6.19 -21.17
N ASP A 120 16.69 -7.50 -21.35
CA ASP A 120 17.37 -8.11 -22.49
C ASP A 120 16.56 -7.99 -23.79
N LEU A 121 15.26 -8.32 -23.77
CA LEU A 121 14.39 -8.12 -24.93
C LEU A 121 14.25 -6.63 -25.25
N ARG A 122 14.14 -5.79 -24.22
CA ARG A 122 14.08 -4.33 -24.37
C ARG A 122 15.33 -3.78 -25.06
N ALA A 123 16.51 -4.27 -24.71
CA ALA A 123 17.78 -3.81 -25.27
C ALA A 123 17.88 -4.05 -26.79
N GLY A 124 17.23 -5.12 -27.28
CA GLY A 124 17.17 -5.46 -28.70
C GLY A 124 16.31 -4.51 -29.56
N LEU A 125 15.36 -3.79 -28.95
CA LEU A 125 14.40 -2.96 -29.69
C LEU A 125 15.08 -1.74 -30.38
N PRO A 126 14.56 -1.29 -31.54
CA PRO A 126 14.97 -0.02 -32.14
C PRO A 126 14.80 1.14 -31.15
N ALA A 127 15.72 2.12 -31.16
CA ALA A 127 15.75 3.20 -30.17
C ALA A 127 14.41 3.94 -30.02
N ALA A 128 13.72 4.21 -31.13
CA ALA A 128 12.42 4.87 -31.13
C ALA A 128 11.31 4.03 -30.46
N VAL A 129 11.36 2.70 -30.62
CA VAL A 129 10.41 1.76 -30.01
C VAL A 129 10.75 1.55 -28.53
N ARG A 130 12.04 1.43 -28.21
CA ARG A 130 12.54 1.30 -26.83
C ARG A 130 12.10 2.48 -25.95
N ALA A 131 12.10 3.70 -26.49
CA ALA A 131 11.60 4.89 -25.79
C ALA A 131 10.10 4.85 -25.42
N LEU A 132 9.33 3.91 -25.99
CA LEU A 132 7.90 3.72 -25.70
C LEU A 132 7.63 2.57 -24.73
N VAL A 133 8.59 1.67 -24.55
CA VAL A 133 8.46 0.52 -23.63
C VAL A 133 8.97 0.94 -22.24
N GLU A 134 8.40 0.37 -21.19
CA GLU A 134 8.84 0.48 -19.80
C GLU A 134 10.23 -0.10 -19.57
N GLU A 135 10.81 0.20 -18.40
CA GLU A 135 12.10 -0.33 -17.99
C GLU A 135 12.14 -0.60 -16.48
N GLU A 136 12.96 -1.56 -16.08
CA GLU A 136 13.33 -1.72 -14.68
C GLU A 136 14.12 -0.50 -14.21
N ALA A 137 13.78 0.02 -13.04
CA ALA A 137 14.43 1.18 -12.46
C ALA A 137 14.61 1.02 -10.94
N GLU A 138 15.76 1.48 -10.47
CA GLU A 138 16.05 1.71 -9.06
C GLU A 138 16.31 3.22 -8.89
N VAL A 139 15.54 3.87 -8.03
CA VAL A 139 15.55 5.33 -7.89
C VAL A 139 15.63 5.71 -6.41
N GLU A 140 16.51 6.65 -6.09
CA GLU A 140 16.56 7.27 -4.77
C GLU A 140 15.89 8.63 -4.76
N GLY A 141 15.24 8.96 -3.65
CA GLY A 141 14.64 10.27 -3.46
C GLY A 141 14.00 10.44 -2.08
N THR A 142 13.25 11.52 -1.96
CA THR A 142 12.44 11.85 -0.78
C THR A 142 10.99 11.47 -1.06
N LEU A 143 10.42 10.66 -0.18
CA LEU A 143 9.03 10.21 -0.25
C LEU A 143 8.08 11.36 0.13
N GLU A 144 6.98 11.46 -0.61
CA GLU A 144 5.80 12.25 -0.31
C GLU A 144 4.63 11.27 -0.18
N VAL A 145 3.96 11.30 0.97
CA VAL A 145 2.76 10.51 1.26
C VAL A 145 1.64 11.50 1.53
N LEU A 146 0.63 11.51 0.68
CA LEU A 146 -0.57 12.32 0.87
C LEU A 146 -1.76 11.43 1.19
N HIS A 147 -2.61 11.93 2.08
CA HIS A 147 -3.87 11.33 2.50
C HIS A 147 -5.02 12.13 1.88
N GLU A 148 -5.87 11.50 1.07
CA GLU A 148 -6.99 12.13 0.37
C GLU A 148 -8.34 11.77 1.02
N ASP A 149 -9.10 12.79 1.45
CA ASP A 149 -10.27 12.64 2.33
C ASP A 149 -11.59 12.79 1.57
N ARG A 150 -12.15 11.66 1.11
CA ARG A 150 -13.32 11.64 0.22
C ARG A 150 -14.63 11.42 0.96
N TYR A 151 -15.74 11.72 0.29
CA TYR A 151 -17.08 11.42 0.81
C TYR A 151 -17.38 9.91 0.91
N ASP A 152 -16.67 9.06 0.16
CA ASP A 152 -16.91 7.61 0.09
C ASP A 152 -15.70 6.76 0.51
N GLY A 153 -14.74 7.34 1.23
CA GLY A 153 -13.57 6.66 1.79
C GLY A 153 -12.31 7.53 1.79
N GLU A 154 -11.15 6.89 1.88
CA GLU A 154 -9.84 7.53 1.82
C GLU A 154 -8.99 7.00 0.65
N ARG A 155 -7.86 7.67 0.39
CA ARG A 155 -6.83 7.14 -0.51
C ARG A 155 -5.46 7.72 -0.18
N PHE A 156 -4.45 6.85 -0.23
CA PHE A 156 -3.04 7.26 -0.16
C PHE A 156 -2.47 7.53 -1.54
N LEU A 157 -1.76 8.66 -1.65
CA LEU A 157 -0.99 9.04 -2.82
C LEU A 157 0.49 9.06 -2.45
N CYS A 158 1.28 8.22 -3.10
CA CYS A 158 2.71 8.16 -2.88
C CYS A 158 3.47 8.73 -4.08
N ALA A 159 4.47 9.56 -3.81
CA ALA A 159 5.38 10.07 -4.82
C ALA A 159 6.81 10.14 -4.30
N LEU A 160 7.76 10.11 -5.22
CA LEU A 160 9.19 10.24 -4.94
C LEU A 160 9.73 11.48 -5.64
N THR A 161 10.36 12.38 -4.90
CA THR A 161 11.12 13.48 -5.47
C THR A 161 12.61 13.13 -5.49
N THR A 162 13.18 12.99 -6.68
CA THR A 162 14.61 12.72 -6.86
C THR A 162 15.47 13.93 -6.47
N PRO A 163 16.78 13.75 -6.19
CA PRO A 163 17.70 14.87 -5.95
C PRO A 163 17.76 15.89 -7.09
N ALA A 164 17.44 15.48 -8.32
CA ALA A 164 17.36 16.35 -9.50
C ALA A 164 16.04 17.15 -9.59
N GLY A 165 15.14 17.02 -8.61
CA GLY A 165 13.83 17.69 -8.57
C GLY A 165 12.74 17.03 -9.41
N GLN A 166 13.01 15.87 -10.02
CA GLN A 166 11.98 15.13 -10.73
C GLN A 166 11.06 14.41 -9.74
N ARG A 167 9.74 14.64 -9.85
CA ARG A 167 8.71 13.89 -9.12
C ARG A 167 8.29 12.64 -9.93
N LEU A 168 8.20 11.50 -9.26
CA LEU A 168 7.72 10.22 -9.78
C LEU A 168 6.52 9.77 -8.95
N ALA A 169 5.37 9.46 -9.57
CA ALA A 169 4.27 8.84 -8.84
C ALA A 169 4.56 7.35 -8.60
N LEU A 170 4.27 6.87 -7.39
CA LEU A 170 4.49 5.50 -6.98
C LEU A 170 3.15 4.75 -6.92
N HIS A 171 3.08 3.61 -7.58
CA HIS A 171 1.85 2.81 -7.73
C HIS A 171 2.12 1.40 -7.20
N PHE A 172 1.53 1.06 -6.05
CA PHE A 172 1.76 -0.22 -5.36
C PHE A 172 0.73 -1.27 -5.78
N ALA A 173 1.16 -2.50 -6.04
CA ALA A 173 0.27 -3.57 -6.50
C ALA A 173 -0.87 -3.94 -5.52
N ALA A 174 -0.74 -3.63 -4.23
CA ALA A 174 -1.81 -3.77 -3.23
C ALA A 174 -1.76 -2.60 -2.24
N GLU A 175 -0.87 -2.64 -1.24
CA GLU A 175 -0.80 -1.63 -0.18
C GLU A 175 0.57 -0.93 -0.14
N PRO A 176 0.60 0.40 -0.01
CA PRO A 176 1.82 1.15 0.27
C PRO A 176 2.31 0.86 1.70
N PRO A 177 3.61 1.04 2.00
CA PRO A 177 4.09 0.91 3.37
C PRO A 177 3.51 2.04 4.24
N THR A 178 2.90 1.71 5.37
CA THR A 178 2.28 2.67 6.33
C THR A 178 3.25 3.19 7.39
N ALA A 179 4.46 2.60 7.46
CA ALA A 179 5.52 2.98 8.38
C ALA A 179 6.44 4.11 7.88
N VAL A 180 6.17 4.69 6.71
CA VAL A 180 7.00 5.73 6.09
C VAL A 180 6.22 7.02 5.91
N GLU A 181 6.78 8.11 6.44
CA GLU A 181 6.16 9.43 6.39
C GLU A 181 6.77 10.30 5.28
N THR A 182 6.05 11.37 4.93
CA THR A 182 6.58 12.41 4.04
C THR A 182 7.91 12.95 4.57
N GLY A 183 8.90 13.07 3.69
CA GLY A 183 10.26 13.48 4.04
C GLY A 183 11.23 12.34 4.25
N THR A 184 10.75 11.09 4.35
CA THR A 184 11.61 9.90 4.45
C THR A 184 12.44 9.74 3.17
N ARG A 185 13.76 9.55 3.31
CA ARG A 185 14.61 9.19 2.17
C ARG A 185 14.54 7.70 1.93
N VAL A 186 14.21 7.32 0.70
CA VAL A 186 14.04 5.92 0.31
C VAL A 186 14.76 5.63 -1.00
N ARG A 187 15.08 4.35 -1.21
CA ARG A 187 15.39 3.76 -2.50
C ARG A 187 14.21 2.88 -2.90
N VAL A 188 13.70 3.08 -4.11
CA VAL A 188 12.58 2.32 -4.66
C VAL A 188 13.00 1.55 -5.90
N SER A 189 12.55 0.31 -6.01
CA SER A 189 12.87 -0.57 -7.15
C SER A 189 11.58 -1.10 -7.78
N GLY A 190 11.43 -0.93 -9.09
CA GLY A 190 10.19 -1.28 -9.80
C GLY A 190 10.25 -1.09 -11.31
N ILE A 191 9.07 -1.01 -11.94
CA ILE A 191 8.93 -0.83 -13.38
C ILE A 191 8.54 0.61 -13.69
N ARG A 192 9.42 1.34 -14.37
CA ARG A 192 9.25 2.74 -14.72
C ARG A 192 8.55 2.89 -16.05
N LEU A 193 7.48 3.67 -16.04
CA LEU A 193 6.79 4.14 -17.23
C LEU A 193 6.63 5.66 -17.16
N GLN A 194 7.45 6.37 -17.92
CA GLN A 194 7.54 7.84 -17.90
C GLN A 194 7.86 8.41 -16.50
N GLN A 195 6.93 9.15 -15.89
CA GLN A 195 7.04 9.76 -14.56
C GLN A 195 6.34 8.91 -13.48
N ASN A 196 6.13 7.63 -13.75
CA ASN A 196 5.47 6.72 -12.84
C ASN A 196 6.33 5.47 -12.61
N LEU A 197 6.16 4.86 -11.44
CA LEU A 197 6.84 3.64 -11.04
C LEU A 197 5.81 2.66 -10.47
N ALA A 198 5.66 1.50 -11.12
CA ALA A 198 4.91 0.38 -10.58
C ALA A 198 5.79 -0.37 -9.56
N LEU A 199 5.25 -0.69 -8.40
CA LEU A 199 5.96 -1.28 -7.27
C LEU A 199 5.23 -2.51 -6.74
N THR A 200 5.97 -3.54 -6.33
CA THR A 200 5.39 -4.63 -5.55
C THR A 200 4.92 -4.13 -4.20
N SER A 201 3.92 -4.78 -3.62
CA SER A 201 3.32 -4.39 -2.34
C SER A 201 4.30 -4.47 -1.17
N GLY A 202 4.03 -3.66 -0.14
CA GLY A 202 4.81 -3.64 1.11
C GLY A 202 6.23 -3.10 0.97
N SER A 203 7.10 -3.47 1.90
CA SER A 203 8.48 -2.94 2.01
C SER A 203 9.50 -3.61 1.06
N SER A 204 9.08 -4.59 0.26
CA SER A 204 9.98 -5.31 -0.66
C SER A 204 10.57 -4.41 -1.76
N SER A 205 9.81 -3.40 -2.18
CA SER A 205 10.17 -2.46 -3.25
C SER A 205 10.63 -1.10 -2.73
N VAL A 206 10.62 -0.89 -1.41
CA VAL A 206 10.94 0.38 -0.75
C VAL A 206 11.92 0.14 0.39
N GLN A 207 13.16 0.59 0.21
CA GLN A 207 14.19 0.57 1.24
C GLN A 207 14.32 1.95 1.88
N THR A 208 14.08 2.04 3.19
CA THR A 208 14.34 3.26 3.97
C THR A 208 15.84 3.49 4.09
N LEU A 209 16.31 4.64 3.60
CA LEU A 209 17.71 5.09 3.72
C LEU A 209 17.89 6.03 4.90
N ALA A 210 16.90 6.89 5.17
CA ALA A 210 16.84 7.73 6.37
C ALA A 210 15.39 8.10 6.67
N ALA A 211 14.96 7.89 7.93
CA ALA A 211 13.63 8.26 8.40
C ALA A 211 13.43 9.79 8.43
N ALA A 212 12.20 10.24 8.21
CA ALA A 212 11.82 11.61 8.56
C ALA A 212 11.90 11.79 10.09
N LEU A 213 12.26 13.00 10.53
CA LEU A 213 12.20 13.35 11.95
C LEU A 213 10.81 13.91 12.28
N PRO A 214 10.16 13.44 13.36
CA PRO A 214 8.92 14.03 13.83
C PRO A 214 9.10 15.52 14.14
N ASN A 215 8.18 16.37 13.70
CA ASN A 215 8.22 17.82 13.92
C ASN A 215 6.89 18.28 14.53
N THR A 216 6.60 17.82 15.74
CA THR A 216 5.30 17.98 16.40
C THR A 216 5.34 18.87 17.62
N PHE A 217 6.51 19.35 18.07
CA PHE A 217 6.67 20.17 19.27
C PHE A 217 7.00 21.63 18.96
N GLY A 218 6.62 22.52 19.88
CA GLY A 218 6.87 23.95 19.80
C GLY A 218 5.98 24.68 18.81
N ALA A 219 6.30 25.95 18.57
CA ALA A 219 5.61 26.77 17.59
C ALA A 219 5.82 26.23 16.17
N GLN A 220 4.72 25.92 15.50
CA GLN A 220 4.69 25.43 14.13
C GLN A 220 4.45 26.60 13.18
N ASN A 221 5.48 26.98 12.43
CA ASN A 221 5.40 28.10 11.48
C ASN A 221 4.60 27.67 10.24
N THR A 222 3.38 28.19 10.12
CA THR A 222 2.39 27.83 9.10
C THR A 222 2.05 29.03 8.21
N LEU A 223 2.09 28.85 6.89
CA LEU A 223 1.60 29.83 5.92
C LEU A 223 0.25 29.36 5.37
N VAL A 224 -0.78 30.17 5.54
CA VAL A 224 -2.09 29.95 4.92
C VAL A 224 -2.17 30.77 3.64
N ILE A 225 -2.35 30.13 2.49
CA ILE A 225 -2.45 30.79 1.18
C ILE A 225 -3.88 30.62 0.67
N LEU A 226 -4.60 31.73 0.56
CA LEU A 226 -5.94 31.76 0.01
C LEU A 226 -5.87 31.93 -1.51
N VAL A 227 -6.46 31.00 -2.26
CA VAL A 227 -6.48 31.06 -3.73
C VAL A 227 -7.85 30.81 -4.33
N ASN A 228 -8.18 31.57 -5.37
CA ASN A 228 -9.36 31.32 -6.20
C ASN A 228 -8.92 31.09 -7.66
N PHE A 229 -9.87 30.73 -8.53
CA PHE A 229 -9.55 30.28 -9.88
C PHE A 229 -9.95 31.33 -10.92
N THR A 230 -9.29 31.36 -12.08
CA THR A 230 -9.64 32.30 -13.17
C THR A 230 -11.08 32.18 -13.64
N ASP A 231 -11.66 30.99 -13.55
CA ASP A 231 -13.06 30.67 -13.92
C ASP A 231 -14.01 30.60 -12.70
N LYS A 232 -13.49 30.76 -11.48
CA LYS A 232 -14.27 30.83 -10.23
C LYS A 232 -13.55 31.69 -9.20
N ALA A 233 -13.72 33.01 -9.33
CA ALA A 233 -13.07 34.00 -8.47
C ALA A 233 -13.77 34.22 -7.10
N THR A 234 -14.65 33.30 -6.68
CA THR A 234 -15.37 33.43 -5.40
C THR A 234 -14.42 33.37 -4.20
N GLN A 235 -14.75 34.08 -3.13
CA GLN A 235 -14.01 34.10 -1.87
C GLN A 235 -14.96 33.72 -0.73
N PRO A 236 -15.15 32.42 -0.45
CA PRO A 236 -16.21 31.94 0.45
C PRO A 236 -16.01 32.34 1.93
N TYR A 237 -14.82 32.80 2.29
CA TYR A 237 -14.49 33.29 3.62
C TYR A 237 -13.46 34.42 3.55
N THR A 238 -13.38 35.19 4.63
CA THR A 238 -12.45 36.32 4.75
C THR A 238 -11.07 35.86 5.23
N VAL A 239 -10.05 36.69 5.04
CA VAL A 239 -8.72 36.50 5.63
C VAL A 239 -8.80 36.41 7.17
N ALA A 240 -9.65 37.22 7.79
CA ALA A 240 -9.88 37.19 9.24
C ALA A 240 -10.52 35.87 9.70
N THR A 241 -11.45 35.32 8.92
CA THR A 241 -12.03 34.00 9.18
C THR A 241 -10.95 32.92 9.13
N ALA A 242 -10.10 32.92 8.10
CA ALA A 242 -9.01 31.98 7.99
C ALA A 242 -7.99 32.11 9.14
N GLN A 243 -7.67 33.35 9.53
CA GLN A 243 -6.79 33.62 10.66
C GLN A 243 -7.37 33.05 11.96
N ASN A 244 -8.66 33.26 12.22
CA ASN A 244 -9.35 32.74 13.39
C ASN A 244 -9.40 31.21 13.40
N VAL A 245 -9.78 30.57 12.30
CA VAL A 245 -9.87 29.10 12.25
C VAL A 245 -8.49 28.47 12.48
N VAL A 246 -7.46 28.89 11.73
CA VAL A 246 -6.14 28.23 11.78
C VAL A 246 -5.37 28.60 13.05
N PHE A 247 -5.21 29.90 13.33
CA PHE A 247 -4.28 30.36 14.36
C PHE A 247 -4.93 30.60 15.73
N GLN A 248 -6.27 30.55 15.84
CA GLN A 248 -6.95 30.62 17.12
C GLN A 248 -7.63 29.29 17.47
N GLN A 249 -8.55 28.80 16.63
CA GLN A 249 -9.33 27.60 16.96
C GLN A 249 -8.46 26.34 16.88
N THR A 250 -7.82 26.08 15.74
CA THR A 250 -6.95 24.91 15.58
C THR A 250 -5.70 25.00 16.45
N SER A 251 -5.08 26.18 16.60
CA SER A 251 -3.96 26.32 17.55
C SER A 251 -4.36 26.04 19.00
N ASN A 252 -5.58 26.42 19.43
CA ASN A 252 -6.07 26.07 20.76
C ASN A 252 -6.33 24.57 20.88
N PHE A 253 -6.88 23.96 19.84
CA PHE A 253 -7.06 22.51 19.76
C PHE A 253 -5.74 21.75 19.91
N ASP A 254 -4.70 22.16 19.18
CA ASP A 254 -3.37 21.56 19.28
C ASP A 254 -2.75 21.79 20.66
N MET A 255 -2.89 22.99 21.23
CA MET A 255 -2.40 23.30 22.57
C MET A 255 -3.07 22.44 23.64
N GLU A 256 -4.39 22.24 23.57
CA GLU A 256 -5.13 21.41 24.53
C GLU A 256 -4.76 19.93 24.37
N ASN A 257 -4.75 19.42 23.14
CA ASN A 257 -4.42 18.01 22.87
C ASN A 257 -2.99 17.64 23.23
N SER A 258 -2.05 18.57 23.04
CA SER A 258 -0.61 18.37 23.26
C SER A 258 -0.15 18.71 24.67
N TYR A 259 -1.06 19.10 25.57
CA TYR A 259 -0.71 19.54 26.93
C TYR A 259 0.20 20.79 26.94
N GLY A 260 -0.06 21.72 26.02
CA GLY A 260 0.65 22.99 25.86
C GLY A 260 1.96 22.90 25.09
N GLN A 261 2.24 21.76 24.45
CA GLN A 261 3.52 21.50 23.80
C GLN A 261 3.57 21.96 22.34
N THR A 262 2.42 22.21 21.72
CA THR A 262 2.29 22.51 20.28
C THR A 262 1.34 23.67 20.04
N SER A 263 1.79 24.65 19.24
CA SER A 263 0.95 25.77 18.79
C SER A 263 1.17 26.05 17.32
N LEU A 264 0.17 26.63 16.65
CA LEU A 264 0.30 27.12 15.27
C LEU A 264 0.56 28.61 15.29
N THR A 265 1.59 29.04 14.55
CA THR A 265 1.93 30.46 14.40
C THR A 265 2.18 30.79 12.94
N GLY A 266 1.87 32.01 12.51
CA GLY A 266 2.13 32.43 11.14
C GLY A 266 1.10 33.42 10.61
N THR A 267 0.89 33.38 9.30
CA THR A 267 0.15 34.43 8.58
C THR A 267 -0.75 33.85 7.51
N VAL A 268 -1.86 34.54 7.25
CA VAL A 268 -2.74 34.31 6.09
C VAL A 268 -2.42 35.33 4.99
N VAL A 269 -2.27 34.86 3.75
CA VAL A 269 -2.03 35.68 2.57
C VAL A 269 -3.01 35.36 1.43
N GLY A 270 -3.17 36.29 0.49
CA GLY A 270 -4.17 36.21 -0.58
C GLY A 270 -5.44 37.01 -0.25
N TRP A 271 -6.51 36.89 -1.03
CA TRP A 271 -6.75 35.94 -2.11
C TRP A 271 -5.89 36.18 -3.36
N TYR A 272 -5.33 35.11 -3.92
CA TYR A 272 -4.68 35.12 -5.24
C TYR A 272 -5.50 34.36 -6.27
N THR A 273 -5.65 34.93 -7.47
CA THR A 273 -6.27 34.21 -8.60
C THR A 273 -5.22 33.42 -9.37
N ILE A 274 -5.34 32.10 -9.32
CA ILE A 274 -4.44 31.16 -10.00
C ILE A 274 -5.00 30.72 -11.36
N ALA A 275 -4.13 30.34 -12.29
CA ALA A 275 -4.48 29.98 -13.67
C ALA A 275 -5.12 28.58 -13.79
N LEU A 276 -5.01 27.75 -12.75
CA LEU A 276 -5.72 26.47 -12.70
C LEU A 276 -7.24 26.71 -12.82
N SER A 277 -7.91 25.88 -13.63
CA SER A 277 -9.38 25.90 -13.74
C SER A 277 -10.02 25.18 -12.57
N ASN A 278 -11.12 25.73 -12.05
CA ASN A 278 -11.92 25.11 -10.99
C ASN A 278 -12.51 23.75 -11.40
N THR A 279 -12.57 23.42 -12.69
CA THR A 279 -13.08 22.13 -13.19
C THR A 279 -12.02 21.04 -13.26
N VAL A 280 -10.80 21.29 -12.78
CA VAL A 280 -9.69 20.32 -12.79
C VAL A 280 -9.24 20.02 -11.36
N CYS A 281 -9.21 18.74 -10.98
CA CYS A 281 -8.61 18.33 -9.73
C CYS A 281 -7.10 18.09 -9.90
N ASP A 282 -6.30 19.14 -9.65
CA ASP A 282 -4.83 19.07 -9.66
C ASP A 282 -4.24 19.83 -8.47
N TYR A 283 -4.16 19.14 -7.32
CA TYR A 283 -3.64 19.68 -6.06
C TYR A 283 -2.17 20.12 -6.17
N SER A 284 -1.38 19.44 -7.01
CA SER A 284 0.06 19.70 -7.18
C SER A 284 0.27 21.03 -7.90
N THR A 285 -0.44 21.21 -9.02
CA THR A 285 -0.43 22.49 -9.76
C THR A 285 -1.01 23.62 -8.91
N LEU A 286 -2.08 23.37 -8.15
CA LEU A 286 -2.66 24.34 -7.22
C LEU A 286 -1.62 24.84 -6.22
N ALA A 287 -0.93 23.94 -5.51
CA ALA A 287 0.08 24.30 -4.52
C ALA A 287 1.26 25.05 -5.15
N SER A 288 1.71 24.64 -6.33
CA SER A 288 2.80 25.31 -7.06
C SER A 288 2.42 26.74 -7.45
N GLN A 289 1.22 26.95 -8.00
CA GLN A 289 0.74 28.29 -8.39
C GLN A 289 0.45 29.16 -7.18
N ALA A 290 -0.12 28.61 -6.11
CA ALA A 290 -0.37 29.33 -4.85
C ALA A 290 0.94 29.85 -4.22
N LYS A 291 1.97 28.99 -4.12
CA LYS A 291 3.30 29.37 -3.64
C LYS A 291 3.95 30.43 -4.52
N SER A 292 3.85 30.29 -5.84
CA SER A 292 4.39 31.26 -6.80
C SER A 292 3.70 32.63 -6.65
N ALA A 293 2.38 32.66 -6.48
CA ALA A 293 1.63 33.90 -6.27
C ALA A 293 1.99 34.57 -4.93
N ALA A 294 2.11 33.81 -3.84
CA ALA A 294 2.55 34.33 -2.55
C ALA A 294 3.97 34.88 -2.61
N GLN A 295 4.90 34.18 -3.27
CA GLN A 295 6.27 34.65 -3.45
C GLN A 295 6.34 35.92 -4.30
N ALA A 296 5.53 36.01 -5.37
CA ALA A 296 5.42 37.22 -6.19
C ALA A 296 4.87 38.42 -5.39
N ALA A 297 4.04 38.16 -4.36
CA ALA A 297 3.57 39.17 -3.41
C ALA A 297 4.57 39.47 -2.27
N GLY A 298 5.79 38.92 -2.31
CA GLY A 298 6.87 39.21 -1.37
C GLY A 298 6.95 38.28 -0.15
N VAL A 299 6.19 37.20 -0.12
CA VAL A 299 6.23 36.22 1.00
C VAL A 299 7.50 35.38 0.92
N ASN A 300 8.29 35.35 2.01
CA ASN A 300 9.42 34.44 2.15
C ASN A 300 8.96 33.04 2.54
N LEU A 301 8.78 32.15 1.56
CA LEU A 301 8.33 30.78 1.79
C LEU A 301 9.26 29.99 2.73
N ALA A 302 10.58 30.26 2.71
CA ALA A 302 11.55 29.55 3.54
C ALA A 302 11.37 29.80 5.06
N ALA A 303 10.58 30.79 5.46
CA ALA A 303 10.26 31.05 6.87
C ALA A 303 9.22 30.06 7.46
N TYR A 304 8.55 29.29 6.60
CA TYR A 304 7.44 28.42 6.98
C TYR A 304 7.77 26.96 6.73
N THR A 305 7.37 26.12 7.67
CA THR A 305 7.55 24.66 7.62
C THR A 305 6.24 23.94 7.36
N ARG A 306 5.12 24.66 7.23
CA ARG A 306 3.79 24.11 6.94
C ARG A 306 3.04 25.04 6.00
N TYR A 307 2.31 24.48 5.05
CA TYR A 307 1.51 25.23 4.08
C TYR A 307 0.08 24.75 4.08
N VAL A 308 -0.87 25.67 4.26
CA VAL A 308 -2.30 25.40 4.13
C VAL A 308 -2.83 26.16 2.93
N TYR A 309 -3.33 25.45 1.91
CA TYR A 309 -3.97 26.05 0.75
C TYR A 309 -5.48 25.98 0.93
N ALA A 310 -6.14 27.14 1.00
CA ALA A 310 -7.58 27.18 1.19
C ALA A 310 -8.25 27.86 -0.02
N PHE A 311 -9.24 27.18 -0.61
CA PHE A 311 -9.85 27.59 -1.88
C PHE A 311 -11.36 27.26 -1.93
N PRO A 312 -12.13 27.86 -2.85
CA PRO A 312 -13.53 27.49 -3.08
C PRO A 312 -13.63 26.06 -3.61
N GLN A 313 -14.76 25.38 -3.37
CA GLN A 313 -14.94 24.01 -3.84
C GLN A 313 -14.65 23.85 -5.33
N ASN A 314 -13.74 22.95 -5.70
CA ASN A 314 -13.38 22.65 -7.10
C ASN A 314 -13.81 21.24 -7.51
N ALA A 315 -13.33 20.75 -8.65
CA ALA A 315 -13.65 19.42 -9.17
C ALA A 315 -13.12 18.24 -8.33
N CYS A 316 -12.32 18.48 -7.29
CA CYS A 316 -11.89 17.43 -6.38
C CYS A 316 -13.06 16.94 -5.51
N THR A 317 -13.17 15.62 -5.34
CA THR A 317 -14.25 14.96 -4.59
C THR A 317 -13.97 14.86 -3.09
N TRP A 318 -12.83 15.34 -2.65
CA TRP A 318 -12.40 15.36 -1.26
C TRP A 318 -12.65 16.70 -0.60
N TRP A 319 -12.85 16.72 0.71
CA TRP A 319 -12.99 17.94 1.50
C TRP A 319 -11.63 18.42 2.05
N GLY A 320 -10.73 17.47 2.29
CA GLY A 320 -9.38 17.62 2.80
C GLY A 320 -8.37 16.81 2.01
N LEU A 321 -7.10 17.20 2.11
CA LEU A 321 -5.97 16.46 1.58
C LEU A 321 -4.75 16.96 2.36
N GLY A 322 -4.00 16.04 2.96
CA GLY A 322 -2.86 16.38 3.81
C GLY A 322 -1.65 15.51 3.50
N SER A 323 -0.45 16.07 3.54
CA SER A 323 0.75 15.23 3.64
C SER A 323 0.79 14.57 5.02
N VAL A 324 1.09 13.27 5.07
CA VAL A 324 1.32 12.56 6.33
C VAL A 324 2.74 12.85 6.81
N GLY A 325 2.86 13.68 7.84
CA GLY A 325 4.12 14.22 8.34
C GLY A 325 4.77 15.22 7.38
N GLY A 326 6.09 15.38 7.49
CA GLY A 326 6.91 16.21 6.60
C GLY A 326 7.33 17.57 7.17
N LYS A 327 8.48 18.06 6.67
CA LYS A 327 9.04 19.40 6.96
C LYS A 327 9.73 19.94 5.69
N PRO A 328 9.00 20.64 4.79
CA PRO A 328 7.67 21.16 5.01
C PRO A 328 6.54 20.14 4.82
N SER A 329 5.43 20.32 5.54
CA SER A 329 4.16 19.63 5.32
C SER A 329 3.15 20.53 4.59
N GLN A 330 2.10 19.93 4.03
CA GLN A 330 1.11 20.61 3.18
C GLN A 330 -0.31 20.10 3.42
N ALA A 331 -1.28 21.00 3.43
CA ALA A 331 -2.71 20.70 3.54
C ALA A 331 -3.53 21.50 2.51
N TRP A 332 -4.58 20.90 1.96
CA TRP A 332 -5.50 21.52 1.00
C TRP A 332 -6.92 21.48 1.53
N ILE A 333 -7.53 22.65 1.71
CA ILE A 333 -8.87 22.82 2.26
C ILE A 333 -9.85 23.15 1.13
N ASN A 334 -10.68 22.18 0.75
CA ASN A 334 -11.60 22.30 -0.37
C ASN A 334 -12.97 22.84 0.09
N GLY A 335 -13.15 24.16 0.00
CA GLY A 335 -14.41 24.84 0.30
C GLY A 335 -14.69 25.10 1.79
N SER A 336 -14.73 24.06 2.62
CA SER A 336 -15.18 24.17 4.02
C SER A 336 -14.01 24.43 4.99
N LEU A 337 -13.73 25.71 5.25
CA LEU A 337 -12.70 26.12 6.22
C LEU A 337 -13.28 26.18 7.65
N THR A 338 -13.28 25.04 8.34
CA THR A 338 -13.78 24.89 9.71
C THR A 338 -12.75 24.26 10.62
N LEU A 339 -12.96 24.32 11.94
CA LEU A 339 -12.10 23.65 12.92
C LEU A 339 -11.92 22.17 12.58
N LYS A 340 -13.02 21.43 12.38
CA LYS A 340 -13.00 19.99 12.05
C LYS A 340 -12.02 19.68 10.93
N VAL A 341 -12.19 20.37 9.79
CA VAL A 341 -11.39 20.11 8.59
C VAL A 341 -9.94 20.48 8.84
N VAL A 342 -9.67 21.67 9.36
CA VAL A 342 -8.30 22.14 9.56
C VAL A 342 -7.56 21.32 10.62
N SER A 343 -8.19 20.97 11.76
CA SER A 343 -7.56 20.11 12.77
C SER A 343 -7.25 18.71 12.25
N HIS A 344 -8.11 18.19 11.36
CA HIS A 344 -7.92 16.90 10.73
C HIS A 344 -6.71 16.90 9.79
N GLU A 345 -6.66 17.85 8.84
CA GLU A 345 -5.52 18.01 7.95
C GLU A 345 -4.21 18.28 8.70
N MET A 346 -4.30 19.04 9.78
CA MET A 346 -3.15 19.30 10.64
C MET A 346 -2.68 18.04 11.37
N GLY A 347 -3.60 17.17 11.79
CA GLY A 347 -3.29 15.83 12.30
C GLY A 347 -2.47 15.01 11.30
N HIS A 348 -2.88 14.97 10.03
CA HIS A 348 -2.08 14.37 8.95
C HIS A 348 -0.71 15.02 8.83
N ASN A 349 -0.66 16.35 8.77
CA ASN A 349 0.60 17.11 8.67
C ASN A 349 1.53 16.88 9.88
N PHE A 350 1.02 16.42 11.02
CA PHE A 350 1.81 16.00 12.17
C PHE A 350 2.31 14.54 12.09
N GLY A 351 1.67 13.70 11.27
CA GLY A 351 2.06 12.30 11.05
C GLY A 351 0.94 11.29 11.34
N LEU A 352 -0.27 11.75 11.65
CA LEU A 352 -1.40 10.86 11.93
C LEU A 352 -2.06 10.35 10.65
N TYR A 353 -2.67 9.18 10.78
CA TYR A 353 -3.61 8.61 9.82
C TYR A 353 -5.03 8.71 10.41
N HIS A 354 -6.03 8.20 9.73
CA HIS A 354 -7.40 8.19 10.25
C HIS A 354 -7.54 7.32 11.50
N ALA A 355 -8.52 7.70 12.32
CA ALA A 355 -9.01 6.88 13.41
C ALA A 355 -10.20 6.06 12.90
N HIS A 356 -10.05 4.74 12.94
CA HIS A 356 -11.00 3.78 12.39
C HIS A 356 -11.89 3.22 13.50
N SER A 357 -12.95 2.53 13.10
CA SER A 357 -13.60 1.55 13.97
C SER A 357 -13.40 0.13 13.47
N LEU A 358 -13.49 -0.85 14.38
CA LEU A 358 -13.44 -2.27 14.03
C LEU A 358 -14.74 -2.96 14.47
N ASP A 359 -15.62 -3.22 13.50
CA ASP A 359 -16.90 -3.89 13.72
C ASP A 359 -16.73 -5.41 13.51
N CYS A 360 -16.88 -6.21 14.57
CA CYS A 360 -16.85 -7.67 14.50
C CYS A 360 -18.24 -8.31 14.66
N GLY A 361 -19.32 -7.53 14.47
CA GLY A 361 -20.70 -7.93 14.64
C GLY A 361 -21.07 -8.06 16.11
N SER A 362 -21.49 -9.24 16.54
CA SER A 362 -21.98 -9.47 17.91
C SER A 362 -20.87 -9.72 18.96
N THR A 363 -19.60 -9.51 18.59
CA THR A 363 -18.45 -9.67 19.49
C THR A 363 -17.52 -8.47 19.37
N VAL A 364 -16.75 -8.17 20.41
CA VAL A 364 -15.76 -7.08 20.41
C VAL A 364 -14.59 -7.40 19.46
N LEU A 365 -14.18 -8.68 19.43
CA LEU A 365 -13.14 -9.20 18.56
C LEU A 365 -13.65 -10.44 17.83
N GLY A 366 -13.15 -10.67 16.61
CA GLY A 366 -13.53 -11.82 15.81
C GLY A 366 -12.61 -12.06 14.63
N THR A 367 -12.89 -13.13 13.87
CA THR A 367 -12.19 -13.45 12.62
C THR A 367 -12.85 -12.82 11.40
N ALA A 368 -14.07 -12.32 11.55
CA ALA A 368 -14.85 -11.64 10.52
C ALA A 368 -15.19 -10.22 10.99
N CYS A 369 -14.20 -9.34 10.95
CA CYS A 369 -14.36 -7.94 11.30
C CYS A 369 -14.28 -7.06 10.05
N THR A 370 -14.98 -5.94 10.07
CA THR A 370 -14.94 -4.89 9.06
C THR A 370 -14.38 -3.64 9.70
N ALA A 371 -13.30 -3.12 9.14
CA ALA A 371 -12.82 -1.79 9.48
C ALA A 371 -13.71 -0.75 8.79
N SER A 372 -14.10 0.30 9.51
CA SER A 372 -14.69 1.49 8.91
C SER A 372 -13.69 2.64 9.01
N ASP A 373 -13.28 3.14 7.84
CA ASP A 373 -12.55 4.39 7.74
C ASP A 373 -13.36 5.50 8.43
N TYR A 374 -12.68 6.37 9.17
CA TYR A 374 -13.27 7.40 10.04
C TYR A 374 -14.25 6.88 11.11
N GLY A 375 -14.28 5.56 11.36
CA GLY A 375 -15.28 4.96 12.22
C GLY A 375 -15.19 5.38 13.69
N ASP A 376 -14.09 6.01 14.10
CA ASP A 376 -13.99 6.59 15.43
C ASP A 376 -14.87 7.85 15.54
N THR A 377 -15.97 7.72 16.28
CA THR A 377 -16.99 8.77 16.39
C THR A 377 -16.61 9.90 17.35
N ILE A 378 -15.53 9.76 18.12
CA ILE A 378 -15.13 10.69 19.18
C ILE A 378 -13.75 11.35 18.96
N ASP A 379 -13.04 10.96 17.90
CA ASP A 379 -11.73 11.50 17.51
C ASP A 379 -11.85 12.45 16.30
N THR A 380 -11.06 13.53 16.27
CA THR A 380 -11.01 14.42 15.09
C THR A 380 -10.42 13.74 13.86
N MET A 381 -9.58 12.71 13.99
CA MET A 381 -9.12 11.84 12.88
C MET A 381 -10.17 10.81 12.46
N GLY A 382 -11.29 10.71 13.18
CA GLY A 382 -12.48 9.97 12.80
C GLY A 382 -13.63 10.89 12.38
N ASN A 383 -14.87 10.45 12.50
CA ASN A 383 -16.06 11.22 12.16
C ASN A 383 -17.26 10.78 13.01
N PRO A 384 -18.10 11.71 13.54
CA PRO A 384 -18.21 13.13 13.17
C PRO A 384 -17.56 14.13 14.12
N ALA A 385 -17.01 13.68 15.25
CA ALA A 385 -16.52 14.59 16.28
C ALA A 385 -15.35 15.47 15.83
N SER A 386 -15.21 16.64 16.47
CA SER A 386 -13.97 17.44 16.50
C SER A 386 -13.30 17.29 17.86
N GLY A 387 -13.27 16.05 18.38
CA GLY A 387 -12.77 15.73 19.71
C GLY A 387 -11.27 15.52 19.74
N HIS A 388 -10.74 15.25 20.94
CA HIS A 388 -9.34 14.93 21.13
C HIS A 388 -8.88 13.74 20.28
N PHE A 389 -7.62 13.79 19.87
CA PHE A 389 -6.92 12.60 19.37
C PHE A 389 -6.90 11.53 20.47
N ASN A 390 -7.11 10.28 20.09
CA ASN A 390 -6.97 9.13 20.98
C ASN A 390 -5.53 8.96 21.50
N ALA A 391 -5.37 8.18 22.56
CA ALA A 391 -4.09 8.00 23.25
C ALA A 391 -2.98 7.42 22.34
N PHE A 392 -3.31 6.52 21.41
CA PHE A 392 -2.35 5.98 20.45
C PHE A 392 -1.83 7.07 19.52
N HIS A 393 -2.72 7.88 18.95
CA HIS A 393 -2.35 9.03 18.13
C HIS A 393 -1.50 10.03 18.91
N LYS A 394 -1.87 10.37 20.15
CA LYS A 394 -1.06 11.26 20.99
C LYS A 394 0.31 10.70 21.31
N GLU A 395 0.45 9.39 21.55
CA GLU A 395 1.77 8.75 21.72
C GLU A 395 2.60 8.83 20.44
N ARG A 396 2.01 8.55 19.28
CA ARG A 396 2.71 8.68 17.99
C ARG A 396 3.25 10.08 17.74
N LEU A 397 2.52 11.11 18.15
CA LEU A 397 2.97 12.50 18.05
C LEU A 397 4.01 12.90 19.10
N GLY A 398 4.30 12.03 20.07
CA GLY A 398 5.14 12.33 21.25
C GLY A 398 4.43 13.19 22.29
N TRP A 399 3.13 13.46 22.14
CA TRP A 399 2.34 14.25 23.09
C TRP A 399 1.99 13.43 24.35
N LEU A 400 2.21 12.12 24.31
CA LEU A 400 2.23 11.23 25.47
C LEU A 400 3.52 10.39 25.45
N ASN A 401 3.93 9.92 26.63
CA ASN A 401 5.01 8.94 26.83
C ASN A 401 6.37 9.31 26.19
N TYR A 402 6.66 10.60 26.05
CA TYR A 402 7.93 11.09 25.50
C TYR A 402 8.43 12.32 26.27
N GLY A 403 9.69 12.31 26.70
CA GLY A 403 10.30 13.44 27.39
C GLY A 403 9.53 13.83 28.66
N SER A 404 8.98 15.05 28.67
CA SER A 404 8.16 15.59 29.76
C SER A 404 6.65 15.49 29.52
N SER A 405 6.21 14.90 28.40
CA SER A 405 4.79 14.66 28.12
C SER A 405 4.17 13.78 29.21
N PRO A 406 2.86 13.92 29.48
CA PRO A 406 2.15 13.01 30.38
C PRO A 406 2.34 11.54 29.98
N VAL A 407 2.33 10.66 30.98
CA VAL A 407 2.75 9.27 30.81
C VAL A 407 1.60 8.38 30.35
N ILE A 408 1.97 7.31 29.64
CA ILE A 408 1.14 6.12 29.44
C ILE A 408 1.71 5.04 30.36
N THR A 409 0.85 4.35 31.10
CA THR A 409 1.30 3.20 31.90
C THR A 409 1.31 1.96 31.01
N THR A 410 2.51 1.45 30.70
CA THR A 410 2.63 0.10 30.11
C THR A 410 2.33 -0.95 31.17
N VAL A 411 1.27 -1.72 30.96
CA VAL A 411 0.78 -2.71 31.94
C VAL A 411 1.31 -4.09 31.57
N GLN A 412 2.07 -4.70 32.49
CA GLN A 412 2.73 -6.00 32.29
C GLN A 412 2.42 -7.04 33.36
N THR A 413 1.72 -6.64 34.43
CA THR A 413 1.39 -7.50 35.57
C THR A 413 -0.04 -7.27 36.00
N ASP A 414 -0.63 -8.26 36.66
CA ASP A 414 -1.95 -8.12 37.29
C ASP A 414 -1.96 -6.91 38.23
N GLY A 415 -3.05 -6.14 38.21
CA GLY A 415 -3.17 -4.99 39.08
C GLY A 415 -4.37 -4.10 38.77
N VAL A 416 -4.53 -3.06 39.59
CA VAL A 416 -5.51 -1.99 39.38
C VAL A 416 -4.74 -0.70 39.10
N TYR A 417 -4.99 -0.11 37.94
CA TYR A 417 -4.24 1.02 37.43
C TYR A 417 -5.13 2.26 37.33
N PRO A 418 -4.69 3.42 37.83
CA PRO A 418 -5.42 4.67 37.68
C PRO A 418 -5.17 5.29 36.30
N ILE A 419 -6.18 5.96 35.77
CA ILE A 419 -6.10 6.81 34.58
C ILE A 419 -6.84 8.13 34.85
N GLU A 420 -6.20 9.25 34.52
CA GLU A 420 -6.83 10.57 34.52
C GLU A 420 -7.57 10.81 33.20
N PRO A 421 -8.55 11.73 33.14
CA PRO A 421 -9.19 12.08 31.88
C PRO A 421 -8.17 12.58 30.87
N LEU A 422 -8.24 12.09 29.63
CA LEU A 422 -7.29 12.35 28.55
C LEU A 422 -7.13 13.84 28.24
N GLU A 423 -8.17 14.63 28.51
CA GLU A 423 -8.25 16.07 28.23
C GLU A 423 -7.49 16.92 29.26
N THR A 424 -7.20 16.36 30.44
CA THR A 424 -6.64 17.14 31.56
C THR A 424 -5.11 17.22 31.49
N ALA A 425 -4.54 18.36 31.91
CA ALA A 425 -3.09 18.57 31.99
C ALA A 425 -2.43 18.03 33.28
N GLY A 426 -3.13 17.17 34.04
CA GLY A 426 -2.57 16.52 35.24
C GLY A 426 -1.37 15.62 34.93
N THR A 427 -0.59 15.28 35.95
CA THR A 427 0.64 14.46 35.82
C THR A 427 0.39 12.96 35.90
N GLY A 428 -0.83 12.52 36.23
CA GLY A 428 -1.16 11.11 36.28
C GLY A 428 -1.22 10.47 34.88
N PRO A 429 -1.23 9.14 34.81
CA PRO A 429 -1.31 8.42 33.54
C PRO A 429 -2.56 8.81 32.75
N LYS A 430 -2.41 9.07 31.45
CA LYS A 430 -3.53 9.43 30.56
C LYS A 430 -4.15 8.24 29.85
N ALA A 431 -3.41 7.15 29.77
CA ALA A 431 -3.87 5.88 29.21
C ALA A 431 -3.09 4.71 29.79
N LEU A 432 -3.62 3.51 29.58
CA LEU A 432 -2.90 2.26 29.74
C LEU A 432 -2.56 1.70 28.37
N ALA A 433 -1.33 1.18 28.21
CA ALA A 433 -0.94 0.36 27.07
C ALA A 433 -0.79 -1.09 27.53
N ILE A 434 -1.65 -1.97 27.01
CA ILE A 434 -1.67 -3.40 27.36
C ILE A 434 -1.35 -4.21 26.11
N LEU A 435 -0.35 -5.10 26.17
CA LEU A 435 0.10 -5.84 25.00
C LEU A 435 -1.01 -6.76 24.47
N LYS A 436 -1.43 -6.55 23.22
CA LYS A 436 -2.42 -7.39 22.54
C LYS A 436 -1.74 -8.57 21.85
N SER A 437 -0.72 -8.28 21.04
CA SER A 437 -0.02 -9.30 20.26
C SER A 437 1.36 -8.82 19.84
N THR A 438 2.24 -9.77 19.56
CA THR A 438 3.54 -9.53 18.92
C THR A 438 3.60 -10.36 17.63
N ASP A 439 3.83 -9.71 16.49
CA ASP A 439 4.11 -10.42 15.25
C ASP A 439 5.44 -11.16 15.41
N ALA A 440 5.40 -12.49 15.38
CA ALA A 440 6.57 -13.33 15.67
C ALA A 440 7.70 -13.16 14.65
N THR A 441 7.43 -12.65 13.44
CA THR A 441 8.42 -12.46 12.39
C THR A 441 9.20 -11.15 12.56
N THR A 442 8.47 -10.08 12.86
CA THR A 442 8.99 -8.70 12.85
C THR A 442 9.28 -8.17 14.25
N GLY A 443 8.71 -8.81 15.28
CA GLY A 443 8.71 -8.30 16.65
C GLY A 443 7.79 -7.09 16.86
N GLN A 444 7.04 -6.68 15.83
CA GLN A 444 6.12 -5.55 15.93
C GLN A 444 4.98 -5.88 16.90
N GLN A 445 4.63 -4.90 17.72
CA GLN A 445 3.64 -5.07 18.78
C GLN A 445 2.39 -4.28 18.44
N VAL A 446 1.24 -4.91 18.73
CA VAL A 446 -0.06 -4.26 18.76
C VAL A 446 -0.48 -4.16 20.22
N TRP A 447 -1.03 -3.02 20.60
CA TRP A 447 -1.41 -2.69 21.96
C TRP A 447 -2.89 -2.35 22.04
N TYR A 448 -3.51 -2.62 23.18
CA TYR A 448 -4.73 -1.96 23.61
C TYR A 448 -4.35 -0.66 24.31
N TYR A 449 -4.90 0.45 23.82
CA TYR A 449 -4.85 1.76 24.47
C TYR A 449 -6.17 1.97 25.19
N VAL A 450 -6.13 1.94 26.52
CA VAL A 450 -7.30 2.17 27.37
C VAL A 450 -7.27 3.62 27.85
N GLU A 451 -8.26 4.41 27.46
CA GLU A 451 -8.36 5.83 27.79
C GLU A 451 -9.67 6.17 28.50
N TYR A 452 -9.62 7.24 29.29
CA TYR A 452 -10.79 7.78 29.98
C TYR A 452 -11.10 9.16 29.42
N ARG A 453 -12.34 9.37 28.96
CA ARG A 453 -12.77 10.61 28.31
C ARG A 453 -13.82 11.30 29.15
N GLN A 454 -13.76 12.63 29.24
CA GLN A 454 -14.74 13.46 29.93
C GLN A 454 -15.18 14.62 29.04
N ALA A 455 -16.36 15.19 29.32
CA ALA A 455 -16.92 16.30 28.54
C ALA A 455 -16.23 17.65 28.86
N LEU A 456 -14.93 17.72 28.60
CA LEU A 456 -14.06 18.86 28.89
C LEU A 456 -13.48 19.43 27.59
N GLY A 457 -13.38 20.76 27.51
CA GLY A 457 -12.76 21.44 26.37
C GLY A 457 -13.33 21.02 25.01
N PHE A 458 -12.48 20.55 24.10
CA PHE A 458 -12.90 20.09 22.77
C PHE A 458 -13.73 18.80 22.78
N ASP A 459 -13.76 18.07 23.90
CA ASP A 459 -14.62 16.92 24.12
C ASP A 459 -15.96 17.25 24.78
N SER A 460 -16.29 18.53 24.97
CA SER A 460 -17.57 18.98 25.55
C SER A 460 -18.83 18.42 24.86
N PHE A 461 -18.74 18.01 23.59
CA PHE A 461 -19.82 17.34 22.87
C PHE A 461 -20.23 16.00 23.50
N LEU A 462 -19.39 15.40 24.34
CA LEU A 462 -19.68 14.18 25.10
C LEU A 462 -20.64 14.41 26.27
N SER A 463 -21.08 15.64 26.55
CA SER A 463 -21.90 15.95 27.75
C SER A 463 -23.18 15.13 27.88
N SER A 464 -23.75 14.67 26.76
CA SER A 464 -24.94 13.81 26.74
C SER A 464 -24.63 12.32 26.53
N ASN A 465 -23.36 11.94 26.38
CA ASN A 465 -22.95 10.57 26.15
C ASN A 465 -22.69 9.85 27.48
N SER A 466 -23.74 9.27 28.06
CA SER A 466 -23.62 8.56 29.34
C SER A 466 -22.74 7.32 29.27
N ASN A 467 -22.62 6.66 28.12
CA ASN A 467 -21.78 5.47 27.98
C ASN A 467 -20.30 5.85 28.13
N VAL A 468 -19.81 6.77 27.30
CA VAL A 468 -18.40 7.19 27.31
C VAL A 468 -18.00 7.80 28.65
N LEU A 469 -18.86 8.63 29.26
CA LEU A 469 -18.53 9.30 30.53
C LEU A 469 -18.46 8.36 31.74
N ASN A 470 -19.06 7.17 31.68
CA ASN A 470 -19.12 6.19 32.78
C ASN A 470 -18.30 4.91 32.50
N GLY A 471 -17.37 4.96 31.56
CA GLY A 471 -16.55 3.83 31.14
C GLY A 471 -15.19 4.26 30.63
N VAL A 472 -14.44 3.30 30.09
CA VAL A 472 -13.20 3.55 29.35
C VAL A 472 -13.39 3.21 27.89
N VAL A 473 -12.76 4.00 27.02
CA VAL A 473 -12.72 3.72 25.58
C VAL A 473 -11.44 2.93 25.30
N ILE A 474 -11.50 1.99 24.35
CA ILE A 474 -10.38 1.12 24.04
C ILE A 474 -10.12 1.16 22.54
N HIS A 475 -8.90 1.54 22.18
CA HIS A 475 -8.38 1.44 20.82
C HIS A 475 -7.35 0.33 20.72
N THR A 476 -7.20 -0.26 19.54
CA THR A 476 -5.96 -0.96 19.19
C THR A 476 -5.03 -0.03 18.41
N GLY A 477 -3.72 -0.26 18.52
CA GLY A 477 -2.72 0.49 17.77
C GLY A 477 -1.33 -0.15 17.80
N SER A 478 -0.55 0.10 16.76
CA SER A 478 0.84 -0.33 16.61
C SER A 478 1.72 0.84 16.21
N LEU A 479 2.77 1.13 16.97
CA LEU A 479 3.67 2.26 16.65
C LEU A 479 4.45 2.05 15.34
N SER A 480 4.53 0.81 14.84
CA SER A 480 5.11 0.48 13.54
C SER A 480 4.14 0.60 12.38
N ASP A 481 2.86 0.86 12.63
CA ASP A 481 1.83 1.07 11.62
C ASP A 481 0.95 2.27 12.00
N GLY A 482 1.21 3.42 11.39
CA GLY A 482 0.49 4.64 11.71
C GLY A 482 -1.02 4.58 11.44
N ASN A 483 -1.47 3.68 10.56
CA ASN A 483 -2.88 3.52 10.16
C ASN A 483 -3.62 2.45 10.96
N SER A 484 -3.08 2.04 12.11
CA SER A 484 -3.60 0.93 12.92
C SER A 484 -4.48 1.36 14.11
N SER A 485 -4.98 2.61 14.11
CA SER A 485 -5.87 3.11 15.16
C SER A 485 -7.29 2.59 14.98
N TYR A 486 -7.71 1.58 15.75
CA TYR A 486 -9.08 1.06 15.69
C TYR A 486 -9.81 1.19 17.03
N LEU A 487 -10.85 2.02 17.06
CA LEU A 487 -11.85 2.04 18.12
C LEU A 487 -12.59 0.71 18.15
N LEU A 488 -12.61 0.07 19.32
CA LEU A 488 -13.33 -1.18 19.54
C LEU A 488 -14.74 -0.91 20.07
N ASP A 489 -15.72 -1.65 19.57
CA ASP A 489 -17.07 -1.64 20.13
C ASP A 489 -17.12 -2.54 21.37
N MET A 490 -17.11 -1.94 22.56
CA MET A 490 -17.25 -2.64 23.84
C MET A 490 -18.70 -2.98 24.18
N THR A 491 -19.65 -2.64 23.31
CA THR A 491 -21.09 -2.89 23.42
C THR A 491 -21.68 -3.59 22.18
N PRO A 492 -21.08 -4.69 21.68
CA PRO A 492 -21.43 -5.30 20.39
C PRO A 492 -22.83 -5.93 20.33
N ALA A 493 -23.60 -5.83 21.41
CA ALA A 493 -25.03 -6.14 21.40
C ALA A 493 -25.86 -5.11 20.62
N THR A 494 -25.33 -3.91 20.39
CA THR A 494 -25.91 -2.89 19.50
C THR A 494 -25.02 -2.69 18.28
N ALA A 495 -25.56 -2.10 17.21
CA ALA A 495 -24.76 -1.70 16.04
C ALA A 495 -24.33 -0.22 16.12
N SER A 496 -24.48 0.41 17.29
CA SER A 496 -24.29 1.84 17.47
C SER A 496 -22.86 2.15 17.89
N TRP A 497 -22.32 3.21 17.33
CA TRP A 497 -20.98 3.73 17.68
C TRP A 497 -21.06 4.94 18.62
N SER A 498 -22.22 5.17 19.24
CA SER A 498 -22.39 6.18 20.30
C SER A 498 -22.05 5.66 21.69
N ASP A 499 -21.93 4.33 21.83
CA ASP A 499 -21.73 3.61 23.08
C ASP A 499 -20.46 2.74 23.12
N PRO A 500 -19.32 3.14 22.52
CA PRO A 500 -18.16 2.25 22.35
C PRO A 500 -17.42 1.93 23.66
N ALA A 501 -17.75 2.56 24.79
CA ALA A 501 -17.00 2.43 26.02
C ALA A 501 -17.36 1.15 26.79
N LEU A 502 -16.32 0.54 27.38
CA LEU A 502 -16.46 -0.49 28.40
C LEU A 502 -16.84 0.20 29.71
N VAL A 503 -18.12 0.09 30.10
CA VAL A 503 -18.63 0.75 31.31
C VAL A 503 -18.18 0.05 32.59
N VAL A 504 -18.17 0.79 33.70
CA VAL A 504 -17.77 0.28 35.02
C VAL A 504 -18.51 -1.02 35.38
N GLY A 505 -17.76 -2.01 35.86
CA GLY A 505 -18.25 -3.32 36.26
C GLY A 505 -18.38 -4.34 35.14
N GLN A 506 -18.27 -3.93 33.87
CA GLN A 506 -18.18 -4.86 32.73
C GLN A 506 -16.73 -5.25 32.47
N SER A 507 -16.52 -6.43 31.88
CA SER A 507 -15.18 -6.95 31.57
C SER A 507 -15.05 -7.28 30.10
N PHE A 508 -13.94 -6.87 29.50
CA PHE A 508 -13.49 -7.31 28.19
C PHE A 508 -12.43 -8.40 28.36
N ILE A 509 -12.57 -9.50 27.63
CA ILE A 509 -11.65 -10.64 27.66
C ILE A 509 -11.13 -10.88 26.25
N ASP A 510 -9.82 -10.80 26.07
CA ASP A 510 -9.13 -11.27 24.87
C ASP A 510 -8.47 -12.63 25.17
N PRO A 511 -9.06 -13.75 24.74
CA PRO A 511 -8.48 -15.07 24.98
C PRO A 511 -7.16 -15.28 24.23
N ASN A 512 -6.93 -14.60 23.10
CA ASN A 512 -5.71 -14.76 22.30
C ASN A 512 -4.52 -14.04 22.93
N ALA A 513 -4.78 -12.92 23.61
CA ALA A 513 -3.78 -12.21 24.42
C ALA A 513 -3.69 -12.75 25.86
N ALA A 514 -4.67 -13.56 26.29
CA ALA A 514 -4.90 -13.96 27.68
C ALA A 514 -5.03 -12.75 28.62
N VAL A 515 -5.75 -11.71 28.20
CA VAL A 515 -5.93 -10.46 28.96
C VAL A 515 -7.39 -10.28 29.34
N THR A 516 -7.63 -9.84 30.57
CA THR A 516 -8.94 -9.30 31.01
C THR A 516 -8.80 -7.86 31.46
N ILE A 517 -9.69 -6.99 30.98
CA ILE A 517 -9.74 -5.55 31.31
C ILE A 517 -11.09 -5.25 31.94
N THR A 518 -11.11 -4.66 33.14
CA THR A 518 -12.33 -4.35 33.89
C THR A 518 -12.24 -2.97 34.52
N PRO A 519 -13.01 -1.98 34.04
CA PRO A 519 -13.11 -0.67 34.68
C PRO A 519 -13.83 -0.82 36.03
N MET A 520 -13.15 -0.39 37.09
CA MET A 520 -13.59 -0.55 38.48
C MET A 520 -14.30 0.70 39.00
N THR A 521 -13.81 1.88 38.60
CA THR A 521 -14.41 3.17 38.96
C THR A 521 -14.31 4.14 37.79
N ALA A 522 -15.25 5.07 37.70
CA ALA A 522 -15.22 6.22 36.80
C ALA A 522 -15.75 7.42 37.59
N THR A 523 -14.95 8.48 37.70
CA THR A 523 -15.25 9.70 38.46
C THR A 523 -14.82 10.90 37.65
N ALA A 524 -15.30 12.10 37.99
CA ALA A 524 -14.94 13.33 37.29
C ALA A 524 -13.42 13.61 37.21
N THR A 525 -12.62 13.02 38.11
CA THR A 525 -11.16 13.22 38.17
C THR A 525 -10.35 12.03 37.65
N GLY A 526 -10.99 10.92 37.30
CA GLY A 526 -10.28 9.73 36.81
C GLY A 526 -11.06 8.43 36.97
N ALA A 527 -10.52 7.38 36.36
CA ALA A 527 -11.01 6.01 36.44
C ALA A 527 -9.92 5.09 36.99
N THR A 528 -10.33 3.91 37.47
CA THR A 528 -9.40 2.82 37.80
C THR A 528 -9.77 1.58 37.01
N VAL A 529 -8.78 0.87 36.48
CA VAL A 529 -8.98 -0.30 35.62
C VAL A 529 -8.20 -1.48 36.18
N ALA A 530 -8.90 -2.56 36.49
CA ALA A 530 -8.28 -3.83 36.81
C ALA A 530 -7.85 -4.53 35.51
N VAL A 531 -6.61 -5.00 35.47
CA VAL A 531 -6.05 -5.78 34.37
C VAL A 531 -5.48 -7.07 34.95
N SER A 532 -5.79 -8.20 34.31
CA SER A 532 -5.21 -9.49 34.66
C SER A 532 -4.75 -10.26 33.43
N PHE A 533 -3.71 -11.07 33.62
CA PHE A 533 -3.06 -11.87 32.60
C PHE A 533 -3.17 -13.37 32.92
N GLY A 534 -3.53 -14.16 31.93
CA GLY A 534 -3.48 -15.61 31.96
C GLY A 534 -2.23 -16.16 31.25
N PRO A 535 -2.05 -17.49 31.22
CA PRO A 535 -1.04 -18.11 30.38
C PRO A 535 -1.37 -17.84 28.90
N LEU A 536 -0.44 -17.25 28.16
CA LEU A 536 -0.61 -16.95 26.74
C LEU A 536 -0.83 -18.26 25.95
N PRO A 537 -2.00 -18.48 25.33
CA PRO A 537 -2.24 -19.70 24.57
C PRO A 537 -1.48 -19.66 23.24
N CYS A 538 -1.26 -20.84 22.65
CA CYS A 538 -0.82 -20.93 21.26
C CYS A 538 -1.98 -20.48 20.35
N VAL A 539 -1.71 -19.44 19.57
CA VAL A 539 -2.63 -18.87 18.58
C VAL A 539 -2.00 -19.09 17.20
N PRO A 540 -2.42 -20.14 16.47
CA PRO A 540 -1.93 -20.39 15.13
C PRO A 540 -2.48 -19.37 14.13
N ALA A 541 -1.72 -19.12 13.06
CA ALA A 541 -2.11 -18.17 12.02
C ALA A 541 -1.83 -18.73 10.62
N ASN A 542 -2.48 -18.17 9.60
CA ASN A 542 -2.15 -18.48 8.22
C ASN A 542 -0.68 -18.09 7.96
N PRO A 543 0.14 -18.99 7.37
CA PRO A 543 1.52 -18.68 7.07
C PRO A 543 1.63 -17.53 6.05
N ALA A 544 2.78 -16.86 5.99
CA ALA A 544 3.07 -15.95 4.89
C ALA A 544 3.89 -16.67 3.81
N LEU A 545 3.56 -16.40 2.55
CA LEU A 545 4.20 -17.03 1.40
C LEU A 545 4.61 -15.96 0.38
N THR A 546 5.88 -15.97 -0.02
CA THR A 546 6.42 -15.10 -1.06
C THR A 546 7.13 -15.95 -2.11
N VAL A 547 7.11 -15.48 -3.36
CA VAL A 547 7.78 -16.13 -4.49
C VAL A 547 8.71 -15.14 -5.17
N THR A 548 9.94 -15.58 -5.42
CA THR A 548 10.99 -14.80 -6.08
C THR A 548 11.52 -15.58 -7.31
N PRO A 549 11.73 -14.91 -8.45
CA PRO A 549 11.39 -13.50 -8.70
C PRO A 549 9.87 -13.26 -8.75
N SER A 550 9.44 -12.06 -8.35
CA SER A 550 8.04 -11.65 -8.37
C SER A 550 7.60 -11.17 -9.76
N GLN A 551 8.55 -10.74 -10.60
CA GLN A 551 8.33 -10.43 -12.00
C GLN A 551 8.15 -11.71 -12.83
N SER A 552 7.42 -11.58 -13.94
CA SER A 552 7.24 -12.71 -14.85
C SER A 552 8.56 -13.20 -15.42
N GLN A 553 8.73 -14.52 -15.42
CA GLN A 553 9.95 -15.16 -15.92
C GLN A 553 9.79 -15.52 -17.39
N TRP A 554 10.64 -14.96 -18.24
CA TRP A 554 10.61 -15.18 -19.68
C TRP A 554 11.49 -16.36 -20.05
N VAL A 555 10.94 -17.31 -20.79
CA VAL A 555 11.61 -18.56 -21.12
C VAL A 555 11.23 -19.05 -22.51
N GLN A 556 12.13 -19.80 -23.13
CA GLN A 556 11.88 -20.48 -24.40
C GLN A 556 11.12 -21.80 -24.18
N PRO A 557 10.36 -22.30 -25.16
CA PRO A 557 9.79 -23.65 -25.10
C PRO A 557 10.87 -24.71 -24.78
N GLY A 558 10.57 -25.63 -23.87
CA GLY A 558 11.52 -26.66 -23.40
C GLY A 558 12.47 -26.20 -22.28
N GLY A 559 12.45 -24.92 -21.90
CA GLY A 559 13.28 -24.40 -20.81
C GLY A 559 12.76 -24.76 -19.42
N THR A 560 13.60 -24.52 -18.42
CA THR A 560 13.26 -24.68 -17.00
C THR A 560 13.45 -23.34 -16.29
N VAL A 561 12.52 -22.98 -15.42
CA VAL A 561 12.54 -21.75 -14.62
C VAL A 561 12.58 -22.11 -13.14
N PRO A 562 13.63 -21.69 -12.40
CA PRO A 562 13.68 -21.81 -10.95
C PRO A 562 12.91 -20.66 -10.29
N PHE A 563 12.11 -20.99 -9.29
CA PHE A 563 11.54 -20.03 -8.34
C PHE A 563 12.01 -20.37 -6.93
N THR A 564 12.28 -19.35 -6.14
CA THR A 564 12.47 -19.49 -4.69
C THR A 564 11.17 -19.12 -4.00
N VAL A 565 10.66 -20.04 -3.19
CA VAL A 565 9.46 -19.83 -2.39
C VAL A 565 9.90 -19.70 -0.94
N THR A 566 9.72 -18.51 -0.38
CA THR A 566 10.02 -18.24 1.02
C THR A 566 8.72 -18.27 1.81
N MET A 567 8.70 -19.12 2.82
CA MET A 567 7.57 -19.33 3.69
C MET A 567 7.94 -18.90 5.11
N THR A 568 7.02 -18.21 5.78
CA THR A 568 7.15 -17.77 7.17
C THR A 568 6.05 -18.37 8.01
N ASN A 569 6.41 -18.98 9.14
CA ASN A 569 5.43 -19.38 10.14
C ASN A 569 4.95 -18.14 10.91
N LYS A 570 3.64 -17.86 10.87
CA LYS A 570 3.01 -16.70 11.50
C LYS A 570 2.30 -17.02 12.82
N ASP A 571 2.39 -18.26 13.29
CA ASP A 571 1.95 -18.63 14.64
C ASP A 571 2.57 -17.68 15.69
N ASN A 572 1.88 -17.43 16.80
CA ASN A 572 2.44 -16.63 17.88
C ASN A 572 3.56 -17.38 18.64
N ALA A 573 4.36 -16.65 19.42
CA ALA A 573 5.57 -17.19 20.05
C ALA A 573 5.33 -18.31 21.09
N SER A 574 4.09 -18.49 21.58
CA SER A 574 3.74 -19.58 22.51
C SER A 574 3.45 -20.91 21.80
N CYS A 575 3.35 -20.93 20.47
CA CYS A 575 3.17 -22.16 19.70
C CYS A 575 4.45 -22.99 19.60
N ALA A 576 4.28 -24.31 19.43
CA ALA A 576 5.38 -25.20 19.10
C ALA A 576 5.80 -25.05 17.62
N VAL A 577 6.90 -25.72 17.25
CA VAL A 577 7.32 -25.80 15.83
C VAL A 577 6.24 -26.49 14.99
N SER A 578 5.95 -25.93 13.81
CA SER A 578 4.94 -26.44 12.88
C SER A 578 5.62 -26.95 11.60
N THR A 579 5.08 -28.01 11.00
CA THR A 579 5.52 -28.50 9.69
C THR A 579 4.50 -28.13 8.63
N PHE A 580 4.98 -27.66 7.48
CA PHE A 580 4.15 -27.16 6.39
C PHE A 580 4.48 -27.90 5.10
N ALA A 581 3.46 -28.39 4.41
CA ALA A 581 3.59 -29.09 3.14
C ALA A 581 3.40 -28.10 1.99
N LEU A 582 4.32 -28.12 1.01
CA LEU A 582 4.31 -27.23 -0.14
C LEU A 582 3.88 -28.00 -1.39
N GLN A 583 2.99 -27.40 -2.17
CA GLN A 583 2.49 -27.95 -3.41
C GLN A 583 2.53 -26.90 -4.52
N ALA A 584 3.04 -27.30 -5.69
CA ALA A 584 2.98 -26.50 -6.90
C ALA A 584 1.92 -27.05 -7.86
N THR A 585 1.17 -26.15 -8.48
CA THR A 585 0.19 -26.44 -9.52
C THR A 585 0.63 -25.74 -10.80
N VAL A 586 0.78 -26.49 -11.90
CA VAL A 586 1.24 -25.97 -13.20
C VAL A 586 0.23 -26.30 -14.30
N PRO A 587 0.28 -25.62 -15.46
CA PRO A 587 -0.59 -25.91 -16.59
C PRO A 587 -0.44 -27.36 -17.08
N SER A 588 -1.48 -27.86 -17.77
CA SER A 588 -1.46 -29.21 -18.35
C SER A 588 -0.25 -29.43 -19.26
N GLY A 589 0.42 -30.56 -19.09
CA GLY A 589 1.63 -30.95 -19.84
C GLY A 589 2.95 -30.42 -19.26
N TRP A 590 2.91 -29.48 -18.31
CA TRP A 590 4.10 -28.96 -17.64
C TRP A 590 4.47 -29.85 -16.45
N SER A 591 5.69 -29.71 -15.93
CA SER A 591 6.10 -30.37 -14.69
C SER A 591 6.70 -29.36 -13.70
N ALA A 592 6.52 -29.63 -12.41
CA ALA A 592 7.12 -28.85 -11.33
C ALA A 592 7.73 -29.78 -10.28
N LEU A 593 8.92 -29.43 -9.79
CA LEU A 593 9.59 -30.10 -8.69
C LEU A 593 9.83 -29.11 -7.55
N VAL A 594 9.29 -29.41 -6.36
CA VAL A 594 9.47 -28.61 -5.14
C VAL A 594 10.52 -29.27 -4.27
N THR A 595 11.54 -28.54 -3.83
CA THR A 595 12.64 -29.08 -3.01
C THR A 595 13.12 -28.08 -1.95
N PRO A 596 13.01 -28.41 -0.65
CA PRO A 596 12.27 -29.55 -0.08
C PRO A 596 10.75 -29.38 -0.25
N ALA A 597 10.00 -30.50 -0.25
CA ALA A 597 8.53 -30.47 -0.38
C ALA A 597 7.78 -30.10 0.92
N SER A 598 8.50 -30.00 2.04
CA SER A 598 7.98 -29.52 3.31
C SER A 598 9.03 -28.71 4.07
N LEU A 599 8.56 -27.82 4.93
CA LEU A 599 9.40 -26.98 5.80
C LEU A 599 8.90 -27.10 7.24
N THR A 600 9.81 -27.29 8.19
CA THR A 600 9.51 -27.29 9.63
C THR A 600 10.07 -26.03 10.26
N LEU A 601 9.20 -25.21 10.84
CA LEU A 601 9.50 -23.84 11.25
C LEU A 601 8.96 -23.56 12.65
N ALA A 602 9.81 -22.98 13.50
CA ALA A 602 9.37 -22.32 14.73
C ALA A 602 8.50 -21.10 14.41
N PRO A 603 7.62 -20.66 15.33
CA PRO A 603 6.90 -19.40 15.19
C PRO A 603 7.83 -18.24 14.82
N GLY A 604 7.44 -17.43 13.83
CA GLY A 604 8.22 -16.30 13.32
C GLY A 604 9.35 -16.67 12.35
N ALA A 605 9.81 -17.92 12.32
CA ALA A 605 10.91 -18.34 11.46
C ALA A 605 10.48 -18.41 9.99
N SER A 606 11.45 -18.18 9.10
CA SER A 606 11.29 -18.32 7.65
C SER A 606 12.29 -19.32 7.08
N ALA A 607 11.86 -20.12 6.10
CA ALA A 607 12.75 -20.93 5.27
C ALA A 607 12.28 -20.91 3.82
N SER A 608 13.13 -21.39 2.92
CA SER A 608 12.84 -21.38 1.50
C SER A 608 12.91 -22.78 0.88
N ALA A 609 12.09 -23.00 -0.13
CA ALA A 609 12.17 -24.13 -1.05
C ALA A 609 12.37 -23.63 -2.48
N THR A 610 13.02 -24.44 -3.31
CA THR A 610 13.13 -24.18 -4.75
C THR A 610 12.01 -24.91 -5.48
N VAL A 611 11.35 -24.22 -6.40
CA VAL A 611 10.37 -24.81 -7.32
C VAL A 611 10.92 -24.70 -8.74
N GLN A 612 11.26 -25.85 -9.31
CA GLN A 612 11.74 -25.94 -10.68
C GLN A 612 10.57 -26.26 -11.61
N VAL A 613 10.16 -25.30 -12.45
CA VAL A 613 9.09 -25.50 -13.43
C VAL A 613 9.70 -25.76 -14.80
N THR A 614 9.35 -26.89 -15.42
CA THR A 614 9.81 -27.25 -16.77
C THR A 614 8.68 -27.04 -17.78
N VAL A 615 9.00 -26.26 -18.81
CA VAL A 615 8.09 -25.89 -19.88
C VAL A 615 8.14 -26.94 -20.99
N PRO A 616 7.00 -27.39 -21.54
CA PRO A 616 7.00 -28.32 -22.67
C PRO A 616 7.69 -27.73 -23.91
N ALA A 617 8.41 -28.56 -24.67
CA ALA A 617 9.11 -28.12 -25.88
C ALA A 617 8.16 -27.65 -27.00
N ALA A 618 6.91 -28.13 -27.01
CA ALA A 618 5.88 -27.80 -28.00
C ALA A 618 4.78 -26.89 -27.44
N VAL A 619 5.04 -26.19 -26.34
CA VAL A 619 4.07 -25.24 -25.80
C VAL A 619 3.92 -24.04 -26.73
N ALA A 620 2.72 -23.47 -26.80
CA ALA A 620 2.51 -22.22 -27.49
C ALA A 620 3.16 -21.05 -26.73
N ASP A 621 3.52 -20.00 -27.45
CA ASP A 621 3.92 -18.75 -26.82
C ASP A 621 2.73 -18.13 -26.09
N GLY A 622 2.99 -17.48 -24.96
CA GLY A 622 1.96 -16.82 -24.15
C GLY A 622 2.32 -16.71 -22.69
N PHE A 623 1.35 -16.21 -21.92
CA PHE A 623 1.44 -16.07 -20.46
C PHE A 623 0.84 -17.28 -19.77
N TYR A 624 1.62 -17.89 -18.88
CA TYR A 624 1.24 -19.05 -18.10
C TYR A 624 1.43 -18.75 -16.62
N THR A 625 0.64 -19.42 -15.77
CA THR A 625 0.70 -19.21 -14.32
C THR A 625 0.97 -20.52 -13.62
N MET A 626 1.91 -20.47 -12.68
CA MET A 626 2.08 -21.51 -11.67
C MET A 626 1.40 -21.05 -10.37
N GLY A 627 0.63 -21.94 -9.77
CA GLY A 627 0.10 -21.78 -8.42
C GLY A 627 1.04 -22.44 -7.41
N LEU A 628 1.14 -21.85 -6.24
CA LEU A 628 1.85 -22.40 -5.09
C LEU A 628 0.91 -22.35 -3.89
N ALA A 629 0.77 -23.47 -3.21
CA ALA A 629 -0.03 -23.59 -2.00
C ALA A 629 0.83 -24.21 -0.89
N VAL A 630 0.60 -23.74 0.32
CA VAL A 630 1.17 -24.31 1.54
C VAL A 630 0.04 -24.55 2.54
N ALA A 631 0.13 -25.66 3.27
CA ALA A 631 -0.77 -25.98 4.36
C ALA A 631 0.02 -26.49 5.56
N ASN A 632 -0.40 -26.10 6.77
CA ASN A 632 0.10 -26.73 7.99
C ASN A 632 -0.29 -28.22 7.97
N ALA A 633 0.69 -29.09 8.18
CA ALA A 633 0.52 -30.54 8.06
C ALA A 633 -0.34 -31.14 9.17
N SER A 634 -0.37 -30.50 10.36
CA SER A 634 -1.17 -30.93 11.50
C SER A 634 -2.53 -30.25 11.56
N ASN A 635 -2.67 -29.06 10.98
CA ASN A 635 -3.94 -28.34 10.89
C ASN A 635 -4.10 -27.70 9.51
N THR A 636 -4.67 -28.46 8.57
CA THR A 636 -4.80 -28.08 7.17
C THR A 636 -5.73 -26.89 6.90
N GLY A 637 -6.40 -26.35 7.93
CA GLY A 637 -7.14 -25.09 7.84
C GLY A 637 -6.22 -23.87 7.72
N TYR A 638 -4.98 -23.95 8.21
CA TYR A 638 -3.99 -22.87 8.09
C TYR A 638 -3.22 -23.01 6.79
N THR A 639 -3.52 -22.13 5.85
CA THR A 639 -3.00 -22.21 4.49
C THR A 639 -2.57 -20.85 3.98
N ALA A 640 -1.69 -20.87 2.98
CA ALA A 640 -1.42 -19.71 2.16
C ALA A 640 -1.22 -20.14 0.72
N SER A 641 -1.47 -19.23 -0.20
CA SER A 641 -1.21 -19.47 -1.61
C SER A 641 -0.66 -18.22 -2.27
N THR A 642 0.14 -18.43 -3.29
CA THR A 642 0.67 -17.39 -4.17
C THR A 642 0.77 -17.93 -5.58
N SER A 643 1.11 -17.08 -6.54
CA SER A 643 1.33 -17.49 -7.91
C SER A 643 2.49 -16.74 -8.52
N ALA A 644 3.11 -17.36 -9.52
CA ALA A 644 4.11 -16.71 -10.36
C ALA A 644 3.73 -16.87 -11.83
N THR A 645 4.21 -15.94 -12.65
CA THR A 645 3.91 -15.92 -14.08
C THR A 645 5.16 -16.32 -14.86
N ILE A 646 4.96 -17.19 -15.85
CA ILE A 646 5.97 -17.62 -16.80
C ILE A 646 5.50 -17.17 -18.18
N VAL A 647 6.32 -16.40 -18.89
CA VAL A 647 6.05 -16.00 -20.26
C VAL A 647 6.86 -16.89 -21.18
N VAL A 648 6.17 -17.66 -22.00
CA VAL A 648 6.83 -18.41 -23.06
C VAL A 648 6.84 -17.55 -24.31
N VAL A 649 8.04 -17.30 -24.83
CA VAL A 649 8.19 -16.61 -26.12
C VAL A 649 9.20 -17.35 -26.94
N SER A 650 8.84 -17.62 -28.18
CA SER A 650 9.73 -18.18 -29.17
C SER A 650 10.77 -17.15 -29.58
N GLY A 651 12.03 -17.55 -29.51
CA GLY A 651 13.20 -16.70 -29.72
C GLY A 651 14.33 -17.47 -30.39
N LEU A 652 15.37 -16.71 -30.74
CA LEU A 652 16.58 -17.27 -31.32
C LEU A 652 17.59 -17.64 -30.23
N THR A 653 18.04 -18.89 -30.21
CA THR A 653 19.22 -19.31 -29.46
C THR A 653 20.42 -19.27 -30.40
N VAL A 654 21.48 -18.53 -30.02
CA VAL A 654 22.75 -18.51 -30.74
C VAL A 654 23.81 -19.21 -29.91
N THR A 655 24.40 -20.28 -30.43
CA THR A 655 25.61 -20.86 -29.85
C THR A 655 26.81 -20.56 -30.73
N LEU A 656 27.94 -20.26 -30.10
CA LEU A 656 29.22 -20.07 -30.75
C LEU A 656 30.20 -21.09 -30.17
N SER A 657 30.77 -21.93 -31.03
CA SER A 657 31.85 -22.83 -30.66
C SER A 657 33.07 -22.59 -31.56
N ALA A 658 34.24 -22.84 -31.00
CA ALA A 658 35.49 -22.89 -31.73
C ALA A 658 35.90 -24.35 -31.91
N ASP A 659 36.57 -24.67 -33.02
CA ASP A 659 37.04 -26.03 -33.27
C ASP A 659 38.08 -26.51 -32.24
N LYS A 660 38.78 -25.58 -31.57
CA LYS A 660 39.82 -25.88 -30.56
C LYS A 660 39.83 -24.83 -29.45
N ALA A 661 40.32 -25.22 -28.28
CA ALA A 661 40.48 -24.32 -27.13
C ALA A 661 41.74 -23.42 -27.22
N SER A 662 42.73 -23.77 -28.04
CA SER A 662 43.95 -22.99 -28.24
C SER A 662 44.52 -23.17 -29.65
N TYR A 663 45.28 -22.17 -30.12
CA TYR A 663 45.78 -22.10 -31.48
C TYR A 663 47.23 -21.62 -31.51
N ALA A 664 48.06 -22.27 -32.34
CA ALA A 664 49.40 -21.76 -32.65
C ALA A 664 49.31 -20.51 -33.56
N ARG A 665 50.27 -19.60 -33.42
CA ARG A 665 50.32 -18.35 -34.22
C ARG A 665 50.31 -18.68 -35.73
N GLY A 666 49.46 -17.98 -36.49
CA GLY A 666 49.34 -18.15 -37.95
C GLY A 666 48.43 -19.30 -38.40
N LYS A 667 47.76 -20.02 -37.48
CA LYS A 667 46.77 -21.05 -37.83
C LYS A 667 45.36 -20.45 -37.97
N THR A 668 44.55 -21.06 -38.83
CA THR A 668 43.13 -20.74 -39.01
C THR A 668 42.32 -21.19 -37.80
N VAL A 669 41.38 -20.35 -37.38
CA VAL A 669 40.39 -20.61 -36.33
C VAL A 669 39.04 -20.83 -37.01
N THR A 670 38.41 -21.98 -36.79
CA THR A 670 37.06 -22.23 -37.31
C THR A 670 36.06 -21.97 -36.20
N LEU A 671 35.19 -21.00 -36.44
CA LEU A 671 34.09 -20.65 -35.54
C LEU A 671 32.77 -21.14 -36.14
N THR A 672 32.04 -21.93 -35.38
CA THR A 672 30.72 -22.43 -35.77
C THR A 672 29.67 -21.69 -34.96
N THR A 673 28.78 -20.99 -35.66
CA THR A 673 27.61 -20.36 -35.06
C THR A 673 26.37 -21.17 -35.42
N LYS A 674 25.65 -21.69 -34.43
CA LYS A 674 24.34 -22.30 -34.65
C LYS A 674 23.28 -21.33 -34.16
N VAL A 675 22.32 -21.03 -35.02
CA VAL A 675 21.12 -20.27 -34.65
C VAL A 675 19.94 -21.22 -34.70
N SER A 676 19.20 -21.35 -33.61
CA SER A 676 17.96 -22.11 -33.57
C SER A 676 16.80 -21.25 -33.10
N ALA A 677 15.60 -21.52 -33.58
CA ALA A 677 14.35 -20.98 -33.07
C ALA A 677 13.58 -22.17 -32.47
N ASN A 678 13.29 -22.13 -31.17
CA ASN A 678 12.59 -23.22 -30.47
C ASN A 678 13.23 -24.60 -30.67
N GLY A 679 14.56 -24.67 -30.63
CA GLY A 679 15.30 -25.91 -30.84
C GLY A 679 15.48 -26.34 -32.31
N ALA A 680 14.76 -25.74 -33.26
CA ALA A 680 14.93 -26.02 -34.69
C ALA A 680 15.98 -25.08 -35.33
N ALA A 681 16.87 -25.61 -36.18
CA ALA A 681 17.87 -24.81 -36.87
C ALA A 681 17.19 -23.73 -37.74
N THR A 682 17.64 -22.49 -37.61
CA THR A 682 17.09 -21.34 -38.32
C THR A 682 17.97 -21.03 -39.52
N ALA A 683 17.45 -21.21 -40.73
CA ALA A 683 18.10 -20.75 -41.94
C ALA A 683 17.99 -19.23 -42.10
N ASN A 684 18.96 -18.64 -42.78
CA ASN A 684 19.02 -17.24 -43.17
C ASN A 684 19.11 -16.22 -42.02
N ALA A 685 19.47 -16.64 -40.81
CA ALA A 685 19.73 -15.72 -39.71
C ALA A 685 21.09 -15.05 -39.93
N SER A 686 21.12 -13.71 -39.91
CA SER A 686 22.37 -12.97 -39.99
C SER A 686 23.07 -12.97 -38.64
N VAL A 687 24.33 -13.40 -38.62
CA VAL A 687 25.16 -13.51 -37.41
C VAL A 687 26.37 -12.61 -37.55
N VAL A 688 26.68 -11.85 -36.50
CA VAL A 688 27.88 -11.02 -36.41
C VAL A 688 28.76 -11.57 -35.30
N VAL A 689 29.98 -11.97 -35.63
CA VAL A 689 30.96 -12.52 -34.69
C VAL A 689 32.07 -11.48 -34.48
N LYS A 690 32.22 -11.00 -33.25
CA LYS A 690 33.33 -10.12 -32.85
C LYS A 690 34.42 -10.95 -32.18
N ILE A 691 35.63 -10.90 -32.73
CA ILE A 691 36.79 -11.68 -32.30
C ILE A 691 37.84 -10.71 -31.78
N THR A 692 38.13 -10.76 -30.48
CA THR A 692 39.24 -10.01 -29.88
C THR A 692 40.52 -10.84 -30.01
N LYS A 693 41.51 -10.33 -30.73
CA LYS A 693 42.82 -10.97 -30.90
C LYS A 693 43.70 -10.75 -29.67
N ALA A 694 44.75 -11.57 -29.53
CA ALA A 694 45.70 -11.48 -28.42
C ALA A 694 46.43 -10.12 -28.30
N ASN A 695 46.46 -9.32 -29.37
CA ASN A 695 47.01 -7.96 -29.36
C ASN A 695 45.97 -6.87 -29.03
N GLY A 696 44.76 -7.24 -28.58
CA GLY A 696 43.67 -6.33 -28.25
C GLY A 696 42.85 -5.81 -29.43
N SER A 697 43.26 -6.08 -30.68
CA SER A 697 42.48 -5.67 -31.86
C SER A 697 41.22 -6.52 -32.04
N VAL A 698 40.10 -5.89 -32.43
CA VAL A 698 38.82 -6.58 -32.67
C VAL A 698 38.59 -6.74 -34.16
N VAL A 699 38.30 -7.97 -34.60
CA VAL A 699 37.86 -8.29 -35.96
C VAL A 699 36.37 -8.65 -35.92
N THR A 700 35.60 -8.12 -36.86
CA THR A 700 34.17 -8.43 -37.00
C THR A 700 33.97 -9.27 -38.26
N GLN A 701 33.30 -10.41 -38.14
CA GLN A 701 32.90 -11.27 -39.24
C GLN A 701 31.38 -11.36 -39.31
N ASN A 702 30.84 -11.37 -40.53
CA ASN A 702 29.41 -11.51 -40.77
C ASN A 702 29.15 -12.83 -41.48
N ALA A 703 28.15 -13.58 -41.03
CA ALA A 703 27.71 -14.83 -41.64
C ALA A 703 26.18 -14.88 -41.72
N THR A 704 25.67 -15.83 -42.50
CA THR A 704 24.25 -16.15 -42.57
C THR A 704 24.09 -17.65 -42.36
N THR A 705 23.23 -18.07 -41.44
CA THR A 705 23.03 -19.49 -41.15
C THR A 705 22.31 -20.22 -42.29
N ASN A 706 22.55 -21.53 -42.41
CA ASN A 706 21.76 -22.44 -43.23
C ASN A 706 20.75 -23.21 -42.34
N ALA A 707 20.01 -24.16 -42.91
CA ALA A 707 18.93 -24.88 -42.22
C ALA A 707 19.41 -26.04 -41.31
N THR A 708 20.71 -26.13 -40.97
CA THR A 708 21.33 -27.28 -40.28
C THR A 708 22.19 -26.87 -39.10
#